data_AF-A0A1V5B0R3-F1
#
_entry.id   AF-A0A1V5B0R3-F1
#
_cell.length_a   1.000
_cell.length_b   1.000
_cell.length_c   1.000
_cell.angle_alpha   90.00
_cell.angle_beta   90.00
_cell.angle_gamma   90.00
#
_symmetry.space_group_name_H-M   'P 1'
#
loop_
_entity.id
_entity.type
_entity.pdbx_description
1 polymer ?
#
loop_
_entity_poly.entity_id
_entity_poly.type
_entity_poly.pdbx_seq_one_letter_code
_entity_poly.pdbx_strand_id
1 'polypeptide(L)'
;MIPIRSEIMSIPAKLMLISAVALMLIAVASASGDASQQKIDPGLAPQISSAGDEKIPVIVILDGDGDPRLKDMAIKYRFKLIHGVAGEATPSEIRGLAESDAVQGIYPDGSIDLSYPSNDSISNESGSLFIPATAINADRLWQKGVDGRGVTVAVIDSGIDKNHPDLAGRVIGEKNFVEDETTTDDLLGHGTMVAGIIAGSGASSEGKYRGIAPGANLLNVKVINSKGDGRVSDIIAGIEWALYNGADVLSLSLGGINLGETNPPITMAADNAAQSGAVVCVAAGNRNNTNQVSGQIKNAAASSESDPVDVSQQGRSSKDVLLLLVPIVLALPPGLIDSPGDGVEVITVGASDYEGHVADFSGSGPTRDDRTKPDVVAPGVDIVSTVPPGIEKLDYVDVYYARESGTSLSTPVVAGMAALLLQERENLTPAGVKALMTRGAEKLRNTLGEEYEEYYQGAGLLDAVRSSELLRQDICYAVPDRWIAGRWAYLPAGRGLYVGLNAGADRPQKKLYALAPGDQDWTTRLVFFTDMERNNLKTTVSGALSEWISLQPLPQSLPANGQQVFAASMTVPEGTAPGVYNGSIEVSEGKKKVLTIPVSAEVAALLNITEGTASAKGILRGSEWRYYYLEVPLGTDELDASLMWNETSSIDLFLLAPTSEYYAGEPADTEDNESHKVRSIENPPSGRWLLAVHSENSSVPTGYTLDIERSLVETSPRRWIVGSAALGTSEHMEFIVENRGRALENISYRGVIKNTSSQALGDSVGYKETWEKAVNVSEGTRRLSARLTIADQSNTSEVMLVIEDPQGEPEDYALGSGDLGPVEVSEPGKGTWKVKVYGYDVPDSGLPFNLTVTEDSMEDWSWIVARGPGRIESDSNGTIEAEINIPRNASVPRLDGQIEIVSGNQTFQIPVSVAVAGTLLLGMEESKYEDDNDDGYFESLILGFGVNVTVPGSYRLEGTLTDCEGRAIKMIERIKVLTRSGEINLTVNGSEIWKSGGCGPMKVQNLILYDSSGNLVDRYEGKITIEKDPKQFQPPLAYLTDGFVNMTTGSEIAVGVNISVVKAGRYRVSGTIVNDDDEEVGNESQEKDLEAGNATIPLKFGPAKFVMLGQRSRLHLVDLVLSRGSAEIDRRDEAWSSGRMRPDGFSSGLQANSTSFESENNSSSAGSGTSGVMRIVDGKMVIS
;
A
#
# COMPACT_ATOMS: atom_id res chain seq x y z
N MET A 1 -46.84 -21.66 -35.49
CA MET A 1 -46.15 -20.84 -36.53
C MET A 1 -45.90 -19.45 -35.96
N ILE A 2 -44.63 -19.06 -35.97
CA ILE A 2 -43.99 -17.72 -35.83
C ILE A 2 -44.54 -16.74 -36.92
N PRO A 3 -44.47 -15.38 -36.86
CA PRO A 3 -43.40 -14.54 -36.27
C PRO A 3 -43.75 -13.27 -35.44
N ILE A 4 -42.64 -12.82 -34.86
CA ILE A 4 -42.23 -11.62 -34.12
C ILE A 4 -42.26 -10.32 -34.96
N ARG A 5 -42.58 -9.18 -34.33
CA ARG A 5 -41.97 -7.86 -34.61
C ARG A 5 -42.04 -6.91 -33.41
N SER A 6 -40.90 -6.27 -33.15
CA SER A 6 -40.62 -5.23 -32.17
C SER A 6 -40.98 -3.83 -32.70
N GLU A 7 -41.48 -2.96 -31.84
CA GLU A 7 -41.47 -1.51 -32.02
C GLU A 7 -40.88 -0.85 -30.77
N ILE A 8 -39.80 -0.09 -30.99
CA ILE A 8 -39.13 0.78 -30.03
C ILE A 8 -39.60 2.20 -30.31
N MET A 9 -40.17 2.86 -29.29
CA MET A 9 -40.60 4.25 -29.30
C MET A 9 -39.50 5.17 -28.75
N SER A 10 -39.42 6.37 -29.32
CA SER A 10 -38.40 7.41 -29.14
C SER A 10 -38.80 8.52 -28.15
N ILE A 11 -37.79 9.26 -27.63
CA ILE A 11 -37.76 10.68 -27.14
C ILE A 11 -37.84 10.87 -25.59
N PRO A 12 -37.06 11.79 -24.92
CA PRO A 12 -35.69 12.28 -25.16
C PRO A 12 -34.80 12.51 -23.89
N ALA A 13 -33.47 12.51 -24.09
CA ALA A 13 -32.44 13.44 -23.59
C ALA A 13 -32.66 14.32 -22.33
N LYS A 14 -33.10 13.79 -21.17
CA LYS A 14 -33.05 14.52 -19.88
C LYS A 14 -32.56 13.71 -18.67
N LEU A 15 -32.02 12.52 -18.88
CA LEU A 15 -31.62 11.60 -17.80
C LEU A 15 -30.14 11.16 -17.85
N MET A 16 -29.26 11.97 -18.43
CA MET A 16 -27.79 11.78 -18.39
C MET A 16 -27.07 13.00 -17.78
N LEU A 17 -27.68 13.60 -16.74
CA LEU A 17 -27.03 14.69 -15.98
C LEU A 17 -27.13 14.54 -14.44
N ILE A 18 -27.63 13.40 -13.93
CA ILE A 18 -27.79 13.20 -12.47
C ILE A 18 -26.85 12.10 -11.92
N SER A 19 -26.28 11.25 -12.77
CA SER A 19 -25.30 10.23 -12.33
C SER A 19 -23.87 10.76 -12.17
N ALA A 20 -23.58 11.99 -12.61
CA ALA A 20 -22.27 12.64 -12.46
C ALA A 20 -22.16 13.53 -11.20
N VAL A 21 -23.29 13.82 -10.52
CA VAL A 21 -23.30 14.64 -9.29
C VAL A 21 -23.30 13.76 -8.02
N ALA A 22 -23.80 12.52 -8.11
CA ALA A 22 -23.83 11.60 -6.96
C ALA A 22 -22.45 11.01 -6.60
N LEU A 23 -21.55 10.83 -7.58
CA LEU A 23 -20.15 10.44 -7.29
C LEU A 23 -19.27 11.61 -6.81
N MET A 24 -19.70 12.87 -7.03
CA MET A 24 -18.97 14.05 -6.55
C MET A 24 -19.32 14.45 -5.12
N LEU A 25 -20.39 13.88 -4.54
CA LEU A 25 -20.82 14.17 -3.15
C LEU A 25 -20.46 13.07 -2.14
N ILE A 26 -20.07 11.88 -2.61
CA ILE A 26 -19.61 10.78 -1.72
C ILE A 26 -18.09 10.84 -1.46
N ALA A 27 -17.34 11.63 -2.23
CA ALA A 27 -15.94 11.96 -1.95
C ALA A 27 -15.75 13.07 -0.87
N VAL A 28 -16.84 13.68 -0.37
CA VAL A 28 -16.77 14.81 0.57
C VAL A 28 -17.04 14.41 2.04
N ALA A 29 -17.45 13.17 2.31
CA ALA A 29 -17.86 12.76 3.67
C ALA A 29 -16.84 11.91 4.45
N SER A 30 -15.72 11.51 3.85
CA SER A 30 -14.57 10.91 4.57
C SER A 30 -13.49 11.94 4.94
N ALA A 31 -13.65 13.20 4.56
CA ALA A 31 -12.76 14.32 4.87
C ALA A 31 -13.34 15.19 5.99
N SER A 32 -13.45 14.64 7.20
CA SER A 32 -13.58 15.45 8.42
C SER A 32 -12.80 14.83 9.57
N GLY A 33 -11.56 14.41 9.28
CA GLY A 33 -10.48 14.63 10.24
C GLY A 33 -10.30 16.14 10.40
N ASP A 34 -9.99 16.60 11.61
CA ASP A 34 -9.77 18.03 11.92
C ASP A 34 -9.04 18.71 10.76
N ALA A 35 -9.65 19.72 10.11
CA ALA A 35 -9.02 20.41 8.98
C ALA A 35 -7.66 21.05 9.38
N SER A 36 -7.41 21.22 10.69
CA SER A 36 -6.13 21.60 11.27
C SER A 36 -5.08 20.48 11.27
N GLN A 37 -5.45 19.20 11.34
CA GLN A 37 -4.50 18.08 11.24
C GLN A 37 -4.01 17.84 9.80
N GLN A 38 -4.75 18.27 8.77
CA GLN A 38 -4.31 18.18 7.37
C GLN A 38 -3.27 19.23 6.98
N LYS A 39 -3.13 20.31 7.76
CA LYS A 39 -2.16 21.40 7.50
C LYS A 39 -0.83 21.20 8.21
N ILE A 40 -0.70 20.20 9.08
CA ILE A 40 0.53 19.88 9.78
C ILE A 40 1.18 18.72 9.05
N ASP A 41 2.42 18.93 8.61
CA ASP A 41 3.21 17.91 7.91
C ASP A 41 3.36 16.64 8.78
N PRO A 42 3.16 15.43 8.21
CA PRO A 42 3.26 14.18 8.96
C PRO A 42 4.61 13.98 9.67
N GLY A 43 5.71 14.49 9.12
CA GLY A 43 7.04 14.47 9.71
C GLY A 43 7.19 15.37 10.94
N LEU A 44 6.28 16.32 11.13
CA LEU A 44 6.22 17.18 12.32
C LEU A 44 5.39 16.55 13.46
N ALA A 45 4.47 15.64 13.16
CA ALA A 45 3.56 15.04 14.13
C ALA A 45 4.25 14.28 15.28
N PRO A 46 5.34 13.49 15.06
CA PRO A 46 6.09 12.86 16.14
C PRO A 46 6.74 13.91 17.08
N GLN A 47 7.30 14.98 16.52
CA GLN A 47 7.98 16.03 17.29
C GLN A 47 6.99 16.78 18.18
N ILE A 48 5.80 17.10 17.66
CA ILE A 48 4.70 17.71 18.41
C ILE A 48 4.25 16.83 19.59
N SER A 49 4.32 15.51 19.43
CA SER A 49 3.87 14.54 20.44
C SER A 49 4.92 14.31 21.54
N SER A 50 6.21 14.44 21.22
CA SER A 50 7.32 14.19 22.16
C SER A 50 7.82 15.44 22.89
N ALA A 51 7.62 16.65 22.34
CA ALA A 51 8.27 17.88 22.84
C ALA A 51 7.63 18.53 24.09
N GLY A 52 6.43 18.13 24.52
CA GLY A 52 5.73 18.78 25.63
C GLY A 52 5.46 20.28 25.35
N ASP A 53 6.09 21.18 26.12
CA ASP A 53 6.03 22.65 25.95
C ASP A 53 7.30 23.24 25.30
N GLU A 54 8.27 22.42 24.89
CA GLU A 54 9.46 22.90 24.21
C GLU A 54 9.13 23.48 22.83
N LYS A 55 9.87 24.52 22.42
CA LYS A 55 9.68 25.12 21.11
C LYS A 55 10.32 24.25 20.03
N ILE A 56 9.57 24.00 18.97
CA ILE A 56 9.99 23.23 17.81
C ILE A 56 10.24 24.20 16.66
N PRO A 57 11.34 24.05 15.91
CA PRO A 57 11.61 24.86 14.74
C PRO A 57 10.69 24.44 13.58
N VAL A 58 9.93 25.39 13.04
CA VAL A 58 8.90 25.15 12.02
C VAL A 58 8.92 26.21 10.93
N ILE A 59 8.38 25.84 9.77
CA ILE A 59 8.13 26.73 8.63
C ILE A 59 6.64 26.73 8.36
N VAL A 60 6.02 27.91 8.39
CA VAL A 60 4.59 28.12 8.18
C VAL A 60 4.39 28.78 6.82
N ILE A 61 3.63 28.14 5.93
CA ILE A 61 3.24 28.67 4.63
C ILE A 61 1.88 29.37 4.77
N LEU A 62 1.74 30.55 4.16
CA LEU A 62 0.60 31.43 4.34
C LEU A 62 -0.12 31.73 3.01
N ASP A 63 -1.44 31.91 3.09
CA ASP A 63 -2.29 32.42 2.02
C ASP A 63 -2.60 33.92 2.30
N GLY A 64 -1.73 34.83 1.83
CA GLY A 64 -1.90 36.28 1.94
C GLY A 64 -0.97 37.01 2.94
N ASP A 65 -1.39 38.19 3.42
CA ASP A 65 -0.54 39.18 4.12
C ASP A 65 -0.16 38.85 5.59
N GLY A 66 -0.60 37.70 6.12
CA GLY A 66 -0.16 37.15 7.40
C GLY A 66 -1.26 36.77 8.41
N ASP A 67 -0.87 36.07 9.47
CA ASP A 67 -1.76 35.65 10.57
C ASP A 67 -1.43 36.36 11.91
N PRO A 68 -2.42 36.92 12.64
CA PRO A 68 -2.20 37.58 13.93
C PRO A 68 -1.55 36.72 15.02
N ARG A 69 -1.69 35.39 14.96
CA ARG A 69 -1.13 34.41 15.90
C ARG A 69 0.38 34.21 15.71
N LEU A 70 0.94 34.64 14.58
CA LEU A 70 2.39 34.61 14.34
C LEU A 70 3.18 35.48 15.33
N LYS A 71 2.52 36.41 16.04
CA LYS A 71 3.16 37.23 17.09
C LYS A 71 3.66 36.42 18.29
N ASP A 72 3.09 35.23 18.51
CA ASP A 72 3.40 34.36 19.64
C ASP A 72 4.61 33.43 19.32
N MET A 73 4.91 33.27 18.02
CA MET A 73 6.06 32.53 17.51
C MET A 73 7.37 33.35 17.59
N ALA A 74 8.48 32.69 17.91
CA ALA A 74 9.81 33.29 17.83
C ALA A 74 10.31 33.27 16.38
N ILE A 75 9.98 34.30 15.62
CA ILE A 75 10.26 34.36 14.18
C ILE A 75 11.74 34.65 13.90
N LYS A 76 12.35 33.76 13.11
CA LYS A 76 13.70 33.93 12.54
C LYS A 76 13.66 34.61 11.18
N TYR A 77 12.80 34.13 10.26
CA TYR A 77 12.68 34.66 8.91
C TYR A 77 11.24 34.90 8.48
N ARG A 78 11.05 35.88 7.60
CA ARG A 78 9.82 36.10 6.84
C ARG A 78 10.18 36.07 5.36
N PHE A 79 9.72 35.04 4.67
CA PHE A 79 10.00 34.79 3.27
C PHE A 79 8.94 35.47 2.40
N LYS A 80 9.37 36.25 1.40
CA LYS A 80 8.46 36.73 0.36
C LYS A 80 8.33 35.70 -0.75
N LEU A 81 9.42 34.98 -1.04
CA LEU A 81 9.49 34.01 -2.14
C LEU A 81 8.46 32.88 -2.04
N ILE A 82 8.19 32.37 -0.83
CA ILE A 82 7.21 31.30 -0.58
C ILE A 82 6.03 31.76 0.29
N HIS A 83 5.88 33.07 0.50
CA HIS A 83 4.88 33.65 1.41
C HIS A 83 4.81 32.93 2.76
N GLY A 84 5.97 32.76 3.41
CA GLY A 84 6.09 31.91 4.60
C GLY A 84 6.90 32.54 5.74
N VAL A 85 6.86 31.90 6.90
CA VAL A 85 7.56 32.35 8.11
C VAL A 85 8.27 31.16 8.75
N ALA A 86 9.55 31.32 9.08
CA ALA A 86 10.32 30.33 9.83
C ALA A 86 10.68 30.85 11.22
N GLY A 87 10.76 29.94 12.18
CA GLY A 87 11.08 30.25 13.57
C GLY A 87 10.65 29.12 14.49
N GLU A 88 10.51 29.41 15.78
CA GLU A 88 10.23 28.40 16.79
C GLU A 88 8.86 28.60 17.45
N ALA A 89 8.09 27.52 17.56
CA ALA A 89 6.75 27.51 18.13
C ALA A 89 6.54 26.28 19.04
N THR A 90 5.80 26.43 20.13
CA THR A 90 5.39 25.31 20.99
C THR A 90 4.35 24.43 20.29
N PRO A 91 4.17 23.16 20.68
CA PRO A 91 3.08 22.31 20.18
C PRO A 91 1.69 22.95 20.28
N SER A 92 1.44 23.81 21.28
CA SER A 92 0.19 24.56 21.41
C SER A 92 0.04 25.66 20.36
N GLU A 93 1.11 26.41 20.09
CA GLU A 93 1.15 27.46 19.07
C GLU A 93 1.03 26.87 17.66
N ILE A 94 1.68 25.74 17.39
CA ILE A 94 1.60 25.04 16.10
C ILE A 94 0.16 24.60 15.80
N ARG A 95 -0.52 23.96 16.78
CA ARG A 95 -1.93 23.56 16.62
C ARG A 95 -2.83 24.78 16.41
N GLY A 96 -2.59 25.87 17.14
CA GLY A 96 -3.34 27.12 16.98
C GLY A 96 -3.12 27.83 15.63
N LEU A 97 -1.93 27.72 15.05
CA LEU A 97 -1.65 28.21 13.69
C LEU A 97 -2.36 27.35 12.64
N ALA A 98 -2.41 26.04 12.82
CA ALA A 98 -3.07 25.11 11.89
C ALA A 98 -4.59 25.30 11.82
N GLU A 99 -5.21 25.89 12.84
CA GLU A 99 -6.63 26.26 12.84
C GLU A 99 -6.94 27.50 11.99
N SER A 100 -5.92 28.24 11.52
CA SER A 100 -6.15 29.44 10.73
C SER A 100 -6.36 29.15 9.25
N ASP A 101 -7.34 29.82 8.64
CA ASP A 101 -7.56 29.83 7.20
C ASP A 101 -6.40 30.51 6.44
N ALA A 102 -5.66 31.41 7.10
CA ALA A 102 -4.50 32.08 6.51
C ALA A 102 -3.25 31.18 6.44
N VAL A 103 -3.25 30.01 7.08
CA VAL A 103 -2.15 29.03 7.04
C VAL A 103 -2.50 27.95 6.03
N GLN A 104 -1.60 27.72 5.07
CA GLN A 104 -1.73 26.67 4.06
C GLN A 104 -1.10 25.35 4.55
N GLY A 105 0.04 25.44 5.24
CA GLY A 105 0.76 24.27 5.74
C GLY A 105 1.83 24.66 6.77
N ILE A 106 2.16 23.72 7.65
CA ILE A 106 3.19 23.86 8.68
C ILE A 106 4.12 22.66 8.58
N TYR A 107 5.40 22.96 8.38
CA TYR A 107 6.44 22.01 8.04
C TYR A 107 7.54 22.03 9.11
N PRO A 108 8.27 20.91 9.31
CA PRO A 108 9.46 20.92 10.13
C PRO A 108 10.55 21.79 9.47
N ASP A 109 11.21 22.65 10.24
CA ASP A 109 12.47 23.26 9.84
C ASP A 109 13.60 22.26 10.10
N GLY A 110 13.65 21.21 9.27
CA GLY A 110 14.57 20.09 9.43
C GLY A 110 16.03 20.46 9.23
N SER A 111 16.92 19.68 9.85
CA SER A 111 18.36 19.74 9.58
C SER A 111 18.68 19.07 8.24
N ILE A 112 19.69 19.61 7.55
CA ILE A 112 20.26 19.11 6.31
C ILE A 112 21.73 18.77 6.56
N ASP A 113 22.15 17.63 6.04
CA ASP A 113 23.54 17.21 6.05
C ASP A 113 24.07 17.10 4.62
N LEU A 114 25.32 17.48 4.41
CA LEU A 114 26.00 17.26 3.13
C LEU A 114 26.17 15.76 2.93
N SER A 115 25.46 15.23 1.93
CA SER A 115 25.45 13.79 1.67
C SER A 115 26.77 13.38 1.01
N TYR A 116 27.71 12.76 1.74
CA TYR A 116 28.91 12.15 1.17
C TYR A 116 28.66 10.68 0.77
N PRO A 117 29.20 10.17 -0.35
CA PRO A 117 29.18 8.74 -0.64
C PRO A 117 30.03 7.97 0.40
N SER A 118 29.64 6.73 0.73
CA SER A 118 30.42 5.88 1.64
C SER A 118 31.78 5.51 1.03
N ASN A 119 32.85 5.62 1.84
CA ASN A 119 34.25 5.40 1.45
C ASN A 119 34.57 4.06 0.77
N ASP A 120 33.68 3.06 0.84
CA ASP A 120 33.86 1.75 0.18
C ASP A 120 33.70 1.79 -1.35
N SER A 121 33.20 2.89 -1.92
CA SER A 121 32.97 3.04 -3.37
C SER A 121 34.15 3.67 -4.13
N ILE A 122 35.25 3.98 -3.45
CA ILE A 122 36.44 4.56 -4.07
C ILE A 122 37.29 3.42 -4.63
N SER A 123 37.16 3.14 -5.92
CA SER A 123 38.08 2.25 -6.62
C SER A 123 39.49 2.84 -6.54
N ASN A 124 40.39 2.18 -5.82
CA ASN A 124 41.83 2.49 -5.74
C ASN A 124 42.58 2.17 -7.05
N GLU A 125 41.96 2.36 -8.21
CA GLU A 125 42.67 2.29 -9.49
C GLU A 125 43.15 3.68 -9.88
N SER A 126 44.46 3.78 -10.12
CA SER A 126 45.15 4.99 -10.60
C SER A 126 44.77 5.29 -12.06
N GLY A 127 43.48 5.56 -12.31
CA GLY A 127 42.91 5.96 -13.59
C GLY A 127 43.01 7.47 -13.80
N SER A 128 43.00 7.90 -15.07
CA SER A 128 43.28 9.28 -15.48
C SER A 128 42.48 10.35 -14.73
N LEU A 129 43.17 11.38 -14.27
CA LEU A 129 42.61 12.62 -13.71
C LEU A 129 41.48 13.19 -14.58
N PHE A 130 40.27 13.23 -14.05
CA PHE A 130 39.07 13.65 -14.76
C PHE A 130 38.88 15.17 -14.71
N ILE A 131 38.73 15.81 -15.88
CA ILE A 131 38.53 17.26 -16.00
C ILE A 131 37.10 17.49 -16.50
N PRO A 132 36.17 17.97 -15.66
CA PRO A 132 34.76 18.10 -16.01
C PRO A 132 34.51 18.92 -17.27
N ALA A 133 35.25 20.03 -17.45
CA ALA A 133 35.11 20.91 -18.61
C ALA A 133 35.35 20.21 -19.95
N THR A 134 36.31 19.27 -20.00
CA THR A 134 36.60 18.50 -21.21
C THR A 134 35.54 17.41 -21.42
N ALA A 135 35.07 16.79 -20.35
CA ALA A 135 34.07 15.71 -20.40
C ALA A 135 32.75 16.19 -21.03
N ILE A 136 32.33 17.42 -20.70
CA ILE A 136 31.11 18.02 -21.26
C ILE A 136 31.37 18.94 -22.46
N ASN A 137 32.59 18.93 -23.04
CA ASN A 137 32.99 19.80 -24.16
C ASN A 137 32.88 21.33 -23.92
N ALA A 138 32.89 21.80 -22.67
CA ALA A 138 32.83 23.23 -22.32
C ALA A 138 34.08 24.00 -22.73
N ASP A 139 35.24 23.34 -22.74
CA ASP A 139 36.52 23.90 -23.18
C ASP A 139 36.50 24.43 -24.62
N ARG A 140 35.67 23.82 -25.48
CA ARG A 140 35.44 24.24 -26.87
C ARG A 140 34.66 25.55 -26.97
N LEU A 141 33.84 25.90 -25.98
CA LEU A 141 33.13 27.18 -25.93
C LEU A 141 34.06 28.32 -25.49
N TRP A 142 35.02 28.06 -24.60
CA TRP A 142 36.03 29.06 -24.21
C TRP A 142 36.85 29.54 -25.39
N GLN A 143 37.17 28.65 -26.34
CA GLN A 143 37.87 28.99 -27.59
C GLN A 143 37.09 29.97 -28.46
N LYS A 144 35.75 30.06 -28.27
CA LYS A 144 34.86 31.00 -28.94
C LYS A 144 34.64 32.29 -28.13
N GLY A 145 35.30 32.43 -26.96
CA GLY A 145 35.15 33.58 -26.08
C GLY A 145 33.94 33.50 -25.13
N VAL A 146 33.31 32.33 -25.03
CA VAL A 146 32.21 32.06 -24.10
C VAL A 146 32.81 31.40 -22.86
N ASP A 147 32.94 32.14 -21.76
CA ASP A 147 33.58 31.75 -20.51
C ASP A 147 32.72 32.02 -19.25
N GLY A 148 31.46 32.44 -19.42
CA GLY A 148 30.52 32.79 -18.36
C GLY A 148 30.60 34.24 -17.90
N ARG A 149 31.41 35.09 -18.54
CA ARG A 149 31.56 36.48 -18.12
C ARG A 149 30.26 37.27 -18.26
N GLY A 150 29.95 38.04 -17.21
CA GLY A 150 28.73 38.84 -17.13
C GLY A 150 27.59 38.13 -16.41
N VAL A 151 27.72 36.83 -16.14
CA VAL A 151 26.75 36.03 -15.38
C VAL A 151 27.20 35.89 -13.93
N THR A 152 26.26 35.95 -13.01
CA THR A 152 26.47 35.80 -11.57
C THR A 152 25.87 34.48 -11.07
N VAL A 153 26.70 33.63 -10.49
CA VAL A 153 26.30 32.34 -9.91
C VAL A 153 26.37 32.41 -8.38
N ALA A 154 25.27 32.11 -7.70
CA ALA A 154 25.26 31.97 -6.25
C ALA A 154 25.59 30.53 -5.84
N VAL A 155 26.58 30.39 -4.97
CA VAL A 155 26.93 29.13 -4.33
C VAL A 155 26.30 29.13 -2.95
N ILE A 156 25.24 28.32 -2.78
CA ILE A 156 24.49 28.19 -1.54
C ILE A 156 25.01 26.93 -0.84
N ASP A 157 26.01 27.08 0.04
CA ASP A 157 26.84 25.97 0.53
C ASP A 157 27.54 26.29 1.88
N SER A 158 28.69 25.66 2.18
CA SER A 158 29.48 25.82 3.42
C SER A 158 30.34 27.09 3.50
N GLY A 159 30.39 27.88 2.43
CA GLY A 159 31.22 29.08 2.31
C GLY A 159 32.13 29.04 1.08
N ILE A 160 32.93 30.08 0.86
CA ILE A 160 33.97 30.12 -0.20
C ILE A 160 35.24 30.76 0.36
N ASP A 161 36.39 30.11 0.20
CA ASP A 161 37.69 30.80 0.32
C ASP A 161 37.90 31.75 -0.86
N LYS A 162 37.45 32.99 -0.71
CA LYS A 162 37.60 34.04 -1.74
C LYS A 162 39.06 34.46 -1.99
N ASN A 163 39.98 34.10 -1.10
CA ASN A 163 41.41 34.41 -1.25
C ASN A 163 42.17 33.31 -1.99
N HIS A 164 41.53 32.17 -2.26
CA HIS A 164 42.09 31.11 -3.08
C HIS A 164 42.54 31.68 -4.44
N PRO A 165 43.76 31.38 -4.94
CA PRO A 165 44.29 32.03 -6.15
C PRO A 165 43.39 31.89 -7.38
N ASP A 166 42.68 30.76 -7.49
CA ASP A 166 41.76 30.50 -8.59
C ASP A 166 40.46 31.30 -8.53
N LEU A 167 40.04 31.72 -7.33
CA LEU A 167 38.77 32.39 -7.05
C LEU A 167 38.96 33.88 -6.70
N ALA A 168 40.21 34.34 -6.60
CA ALA A 168 40.55 35.72 -6.29
C ALA A 168 39.86 36.69 -7.25
N GLY A 169 39.04 37.58 -6.70
CA GLY A 169 38.28 38.58 -7.46
C GLY A 169 37.02 38.05 -8.17
N ARG A 170 36.64 36.79 -7.93
CA ARG A 170 35.38 36.21 -8.44
C ARG A 170 34.20 36.41 -7.50
N VAL A 171 34.43 36.39 -6.19
CA VAL A 171 33.37 36.60 -5.19
C VAL A 171 33.04 38.09 -5.10
N ILE A 172 31.85 38.48 -5.55
CA ILE A 172 31.40 39.88 -5.61
C ILE A 172 30.41 40.25 -4.48
N GLY A 173 29.90 39.26 -3.76
CA GLY A 173 29.01 39.43 -2.61
C GLY A 173 29.03 38.19 -1.74
N GLU A 174 28.80 38.36 -0.44
CA GLU A 174 28.84 37.28 0.54
C GLU A 174 27.83 37.50 1.68
N LYS A 175 27.25 36.41 2.17
CA LYS A 175 26.33 36.43 3.31
C LYS A 175 26.39 35.11 4.06
N ASN A 176 26.49 35.20 5.39
CA ASN A 176 26.37 34.06 6.29
C ASN A 176 24.96 34.05 6.93
N PHE A 177 24.29 32.90 6.86
CA PHE A 177 23.00 32.62 7.49
C PHE A 177 23.11 31.66 8.69
N VAL A 178 24.28 31.05 8.87
CA VAL A 178 24.56 30.13 9.96
C VAL A 178 24.84 30.93 11.24
N GLU A 179 24.07 30.69 12.31
CA GLU A 179 24.14 31.49 13.55
C GLU A 179 25.35 31.17 14.44
N ASP A 180 25.85 29.93 14.42
CA ASP A 180 26.99 29.50 15.25
C ASP A 180 28.36 29.89 14.67
N GLU A 181 28.37 30.50 13.48
CA GLU A 181 29.57 30.98 12.81
C GLU A 181 29.43 32.46 12.42
N THR A 182 30.56 33.18 12.38
CA THR A 182 30.56 34.63 12.08
C THR A 182 31.24 34.99 10.76
N THR A 183 31.94 34.03 10.15
CA THR A 183 32.64 34.19 8.87
C THR A 183 31.83 33.61 7.72
N THR A 184 32.08 34.12 6.53
CA THR A 184 31.63 33.57 5.24
C THR A 184 32.70 32.67 4.60
N ASP A 185 33.90 32.63 5.16
CA ASP A 185 34.97 31.73 4.72
C ASP A 185 34.54 30.27 4.88
N ASP A 186 35.05 29.44 3.98
CA ASP A 186 34.76 28.02 4.00
C ASP A 186 35.67 27.28 4.98
N LEU A 187 35.06 26.77 6.05
CA LEU A 187 35.74 26.00 7.08
C LEU A 187 35.56 24.48 6.91
N LEU A 188 34.75 24.06 5.92
CA LEU A 188 34.49 22.66 5.60
C LEU A 188 35.20 22.23 4.31
N GLY A 189 35.35 23.15 3.34
CA GLY A 189 36.02 22.95 2.06
C GLY A 189 35.10 22.64 0.89
N HIS A 190 33.89 22.14 1.15
CA HIS A 190 32.93 21.74 0.11
C HIS A 190 32.47 22.90 -0.77
N GLY A 191 32.04 24.03 -0.18
CA GLY A 191 31.58 25.19 -0.95
C GLY A 191 32.68 25.83 -1.81
N THR A 192 33.93 25.80 -1.37
CA THR A 192 35.08 26.23 -2.18
C THR A 192 35.30 25.27 -3.35
N MET A 193 35.09 23.96 -3.15
CA MET A 193 35.17 22.96 -4.22
C MET A 193 34.11 23.21 -5.29
N VAL A 194 32.87 23.47 -4.87
CA VAL A 194 31.74 23.82 -5.74
C VAL A 194 32.04 25.12 -6.51
N ALA A 195 32.53 26.16 -5.83
CA ALA A 195 32.92 27.42 -6.44
C ALA A 195 34.03 27.27 -7.51
N GLY A 196 35.01 26.41 -7.24
CA GLY A 196 36.09 26.07 -8.17
C GLY A 196 35.60 25.40 -9.45
N ILE A 197 34.68 24.44 -9.33
CA ILE A 197 34.09 23.74 -10.48
C ILE A 197 33.32 24.74 -11.35
N ILE A 198 32.63 25.73 -10.76
CA ILE A 198 31.90 26.76 -11.50
C ILE A 198 32.88 27.74 -12.16
N ALA A 199 33.68 28.47 -11.38
CA ALA A 199 34.37 29.68 -11.85
C ALA A 199 35.88 29.72 -11.52
N GLY A 200 36.48 28.60 -11.12
CA GLY A 200 37.92 28.51 -10.86
C GLY A 200 38.73 28.85 -12.12
N SER A 201 39.66 29.80 -12.02
CA SER A 201 40.48 30.20 -13.16
C SER A 201 41.55 29.17 -13.56
N GLY A 202 41.87 28.22 -12.66
CA GLY A 202 42.97 27.27 -12.83
C GLY A 202 44.34 27.89 -12.56
N ALA A 203 44.43 29.06 -11.94
CA ALA A 203 45.68 29.81 -11.77
C ALA A 203 46.77 29.02 -11.03
N SER A 204 46.39 28.28 -9.97
CA SER A 204 47.29 27.43 -9.18
C SER A 204 47.72 26.14 -9.90
N SER A 205 47.11 25.82 -11.05
CA SER A 205 47.35 24.59 -11.82
C SER A 205 47.71 24.83 -13.29
N GLU A 206 48.16 26.04 -13.64
CA GLU A 206 48.47 26.45 -15.02
C GLU A 206 47.30 26.24 -16.01
N GLY A 207 46.06 26.36 -15.50
CA GLY A 207 44.83 26.19 -16.27
C GLY A 207 44.29 24.77 -16.33
N LYS A 208 44.92 23.79 -15.66
CA LYS A 208 44.55 22.37 -15.70
C LYS A 208 43.20 22.11 -15.03
N TYR A 209 42.96 22.67 -13.85
CA TYR A 209 41.70 22.51 -13.08
C TYR A 209 40.81 23.75 -13.21
N ARG A 210 40.66 24.25 -14.43
CA ARG A 210 39.78 25.38 -14.72
C ARG A 210 38.31 24.94 -14.62
N GLY A 211 37.50 25.73 -13.92
CA GLY A 211 36.06 25.54 -13.82
C GLY A 211 35.34 25.74 -15.15
N ILE A 212 34.06 25.35 -15.21
CA ILE A 212 33.24 25.36 -16.44
C ILE A 212 33.03 26.77 -17.00
N ALA A 213 32.76 27.74 -16.12
CA ALA A 213 32.49 29.15 -16.42
C ALA A 213 33.50 30.06 -15.70
N PRO A 214 34.79 30.02 -16.08
CA PRO A 214 35.88 30.69 -15.37
C PRO A 214 35.79 32.22 -15.38
N GLY A 215 34.91 32.80 -16.21
CA GLY A 215 34.63 34.23 -16.31
C GLY A 215 33.48 34.73 -15.45
N ALA A 216 32.68 33.83 -14.84
CA ALA A 216 31.50 34.17 -14.06
C ALA A 216 31.86 34.86 -12.71
N ASN A 217 30.91 35.64 -12.19
CA ASN A 217 30.97 36.17 -10.83
C ASN A 217 30.32 35.19 -9.85
N LEU A 218 30.75 35.20 -8.59
CA LEU A 218 30.22 34.35 -7.54
C LEU A 218 29.58 35.17 -6.42
N LEU A 219 28.44 34.69 -5.92
CA LEU A 219 27.89 35.07 -4.62
C LEU A 219 28.12 33.94 -3.61
N ASN A 220 28.79 34.24 -2.50
CA ASN A 220 29.05 33.30 -1.43
C ASN A 220 27.90 33.31 -0.42
N VAL A 221 27.04 32.29 -0.44
CA VAL A 221 25.88 32.18 0.42
C VAL A 221 26.06 31.01 1.37
N LYS A 222 26.57 31.30 2.57
CA LYS A 222 26.87 30.28 3.57
C LYS A 222 25.63 29.91 4.36
N VAL A 223 25.23 28.64 4.25
CA VAL A 223 24.04 28.05 4.90
C VAL A 223 24.33 26.71 5.57
N ILE A 224 25.52 26.14 5.33
CA ILE A 224 26.05 24.95 6.01
C ILE A 224 27.22 25.37 6.91
N ASN A 225 27.28 24.83 8.13
CA ASN A 225 28.37 25.11 9.07
C ASN A 225 29.59 24.19 8.82
N SER A 226 30.67 24.39 9.59
CA SER A 226 31.91 23.60 9.52
C SER A 226 31.75 22.11 9.86
N LYS A 227 30.60 21.69 10.38
CA LYS A 227 30.29 20.28 10.68
C LYS A 227 29.48 19.59 9.59
N GLY A 228 29.04 20.32 8.58
CA GLY A 228 28.12 19.81 7.56
C GLY A 228 26.64 20.04 7.87
N ASP A 229 26.30 20.67 9.00
CA ASP A 229 24.92 20.91 9.40
C ASP A 229 24.36 22.21 8.80
N GLY A 230 23.12 22.17 8.31
CA GLY A 230 22.34 23.35 7.94
C GLY A 230 20.85 23.20 8.23
N ARG A 231 20.07 24.28 8.10
CA ARG A 231 18.61 24.26 8.26
C ARG A 231 17.90 24.62 6.96
N VAL A 232 16.71 24.05 6.75
CA VAL A 232 15.85 24.39 5.61
C VAL A 232 15.59 25.90 5.54
N SER A 233 15.29 26.51 6.67
CA SER A 233 14.99 27.93 6.77
C SER A 233 16.16 28.83 6.35
N ASP A 234 17.40 28.44 6.68
CA ASP A 234 18.62 29.15 6.31
C ASP A 234 18.89 29.08 4.80
N ILE A 235 18.60 27.92 4.18
CA ILE A 235 18.71 27.75 2.73
C ILE A 235 17.65 28.56 2.00
N ILE A 236 16.40 28.54 2.44
CA ILE A 236 15.34 29.35 1.82
C ILE A 236 15.69 30.85 1.92
N ALA A 237 16.20 31.30 3.07
CA ALA A 237 16.69 32.66 3.22
C ALA A 237 17.88 32.97 2.29
N GLY A 238 18.78 32.00 2.11
CA GLY A 238 19.92 32.06 1.19
C GLY A 238 19.51 32.17 -0.28
N ILE A 239 18.56 31.34 -0.73
CA ILE A 239 17.95 31.39 -2.06
C ILE A 239 17.37 32.79 -2.30
N GLU A 240 16.55 33.26 -1.37
CA GLU A 240 15.88 34.54 -1.50
C GLU A 240 16.87 35.72 -1.53
N TRP A 241 17.90 35.68 -0.68
CA TRP A 241 18.96 36.69 -0.70
C TRP A 241 19.76 36.68 -2.01
N ALA A 242 20.13 35.51 -2.52
CA ALA A 242 20.85 35.37 -3.78
C ALA A 242 20.07 36.02 -4.94
N LEU A 243 18.77 35.70 -5.05
CA LEU A 243 17.88 36.29 -6.06
C LEU A 243 17.84 37.82 -5.98
N TYR A 244 17.60 38.37 -4.78
CA TYR A 244 17.52 39.83 -4.60
C TYR A 244 18.87 40.56 -4.77
N ASN A 245 19.99 39.83 -4.77
CA ASN A 245 21.32 40.37 -5.04
C ASN A 245 21.81 40.06 -6.46
N GLY A 246 20.92 39.66 -7.36
CA GLY A 246 21.18 39.57 -8.80
C GLY A 246 21.89 38.29 -9.23
N ALA A 247 21.64 37.17 -8.54
CA ALA A 247 22.06 35.86 -9.04
C ALA A 247 21.24 35.48 -10.28
N ASP A 248 21.92 35.10 -11.36
CA ASP A 248 21.32 34.54 -12.57
C ASP A 248 21.19 33.01 -12.48
N VAL A 249 22.09 32.37 -11.72
CA VAL A 249 22.13 30.93 -11.49
C VAL A 249 22.30 30.65 -9.99
N LEU A 250 21.56 29.70 -9.45
CA LEU A 250 21.70 29.19 -8.09
C LEU A 250 22.23 27.76 -8.13
N SER A 251 23.36 27.51 -7.48
CA SER A 251 23.91 26.17 -7.29
C SER A 251 23.61 25.70 -5.87
N LEU A 252 22.74 24.70 -5.74
CA LEU A 252 22.40 24.05 -4.48
C LEU A 252 22.98 22.64 -4.51
N SER A 253 24.26 22.53 -4.15
CA SER A 253 24.98 21.27 -4.01
C SER A 253 24.66 20.56 -2.69
N LEU A 254 23.39 20.66 -2.28
CA LEU A 254 22.86 20.18 -1.02
C LEU A 254 21.51 19.49 -1.27
N GLY A 255 21.18 18.56 -0.38
CA GLY A 255 20.01 17.69 -0.47
C GLY A 255 19.94 16.82 0.78
N GLY A 256 19.05 15.84 0.81
CA GLY A 256 18.94 14.90 1.91
C GLY A 256 17.70 15.09 2.80
N ILE A 257 16.65 15.77 2.32
CA ILE A 257 15.40 15.84 3.07
C ILE A 257 14.36 14.92 2.44
N ASN A 258 13.94 13.93 3.22
CA ASN A 258 12.77 13.12 2.93
C ASN A 258 11.68 13.54 3.92
N LEU A 259 10.94 14.61 3.62
CA LEU A 259 9.83 15.08 4.49
C LEU A 259 8.56 14.23 4.37
N GLY A 260 8.57 13.12 3.61
CA GLY A 260 7.36 12.32 3.39
C GLY A 260 6.29 13.00 2.53
N GLU A 261 6.43 14.27 2.16
CA GLU A 261 5.49 15.03 1.33
C GLU A 261 5.93 15.20 -0.14
N THR A 262 4.94 15.51 -0.99
CA THR A 262 5.11 15.96 -2.37
C THR A 262 5.15 17.50 -2.38
N ASN A 263 6.34 18.09 -2.58
CA ASN A 263 6.62 19.54 -2.64
C ASN A 263 6.81 20.29 -1.29
N PRO A 264 7.90 20.02 -0.55
CA PRO A 264 8.21 20.72 0.70
C PRO A 264 8.67 22.19 0.49
N PRO A 265 8.73 23.03 1.55
CA PRO A 265 9.05 24.46 1.45
C PRO A 265 10.35 24.80 0.72
N ILE A 266 11.39 23.96 0.84
CA ILE A 266 12.65 24.13 0.12
C ILE A 266 12.47 23.96 -1.40
N THR A 267 11.64 23.00 -1.80
CA THR A 267 11.28 22.73 -3.21
C THR A 267 10.43 23.87 -3.74
N MET A 268 9.45 24.36 -2.95
CA MET A 268 8.67 25.54 -3.29
C MET A 268 9.55 26.77 -3.51
N ALA A 269 10.54 26.99 -2.63
CA ALA A 269 11.47 28.12 -2.75
C ALA A 269 12.34 28.01 -4.01
N ALA A 270 12.84 26.81 -4.31
CA ALA A 270 13.64 26.54 -5.50
C ALA A 270 12.82 26.70 -6.79
N ASP A 271 11.59 26.20 -6.83
CA ASP A 271 10.70 26.35 -7.99
C ASP A 271 10.29 27.83 -8.17
N ASN A 272 9.96 28.55 -7.10
CA ASN A 272 9.61 29.98 -7.18
C ASN A 272 10.83 30.84 -7.57
N ALA A 273 12.05 30.45 -7.18
CA ALA A 273 13.28 31.08 -7.63
C ALA A 273 13.47 30.92 -9.15
N ALA A 274 13.20 29.71 -9.67
CA ALA A 274 13.23 29.43 -11.09
C ALA A 274 12.16 30.20 -11.87
N GLN A 275 10.95 30.29 -11.34
CA GLN A 275 9.87 31.10 -11.93
C GLN A 275 10.21 32.60 -11.93
N SER A 276 10.97 33.07 -10.93
CA SER A 276 11.43 34.46 -10.83
C SER A 276 12.57 34.80 -11.80
N GLY A 277 13.10 33.82 -12.54
CA GLY A 277 14.05 34.04 -13.63
C GLY A 277 15.47 33.55 -13.39
N ALA A 278 15.80 32.97 -12.23
CA ALA A 278 17.11 32.37 -12.00
C ALA A 278 17.17 30.89 -12.42
N VAL A 279 18.27 30.42 -12.98
CA VAL A 279 18.45 28.98 -13.24
C VAL A 279 18.80 28.30 -11.92
N VAL A 280 18.01 27.30 -11.49
CA VAL A 280 18.26 26.61 -10.22
C VAL A 280 18.76 25.18 -10.49
N CYS A 281 20.01 24.92 -10.12
CA CYS A 281 20.66 23.62 -10.27
C CYS A 281 20.75 22.92 -8.90
N VAL A 282 20.27 21.69 -8.82
CA VAL A 282 20.17 20.94 -7.57
C VAL A 282 20.71 19.52 -7.73
N ALA A 283 21.41 19.02 -6.71
CA ALA A 283 21.88 17.64 -6.67
C ALA A 283 20.70 16.64 -6.60
N ALA A 284 20.81 15.50 -7.29
CA ALA A 284 19.83 14.43 -7.20
C ALA A 284 19.80 13.73 -5.82
N GLY A 285 20.91 13.78 -5.07
CA GLY A 285 21.11 13.03 -3.82
C GLY A 285 22.06 11.85 -4.01
N ASN A 286 22.62 11.33 -2.91
CA ASN A 286 23.64 10.26 -2.92
C ASN A 286 23.17 8.95 -2.25
N ARG A 287 21.85 8.74 -2.20
CA ARG A 287 21.16 7.73 -1.36
C ARG A 287 21.01 6.34 -1.98
N ASN A 288 21.68 6.08 -3.10
CA ASN A 288 21.56 4.80 -3.79
C ASN A 288 22.54 3.71 -3.30
N ASN A 289 23.30 3.96 -2.22
CA ASN A 289 24.07 2.93 -1.53
C ASN A 289 23.24 2.26 -0.41
N THR A 290 23.35 0.94 -0.29
CA THR A 290 22.63 0.12 0.70
C THR A 290 23.05 0.39 2.15
N ASN A 291 24.22 1.00 2.37
CA ASN A 291 24.77 1.23 3.71
C ASN A 291 24.13 2.42 4.45
N GLN A 292 23.66 3.46 3.74
CA GLN A 292 23.01 4.60 4.40
C GLN A 292 21.54 4.34 4.79
N VAL A 293 20.84 3.43 4.11
CA VAL A 293 19.46 3.03 4.46
C VAL A 293 19.43 2.30 5.81
N SER A 294 20.48 1.54 6.14
CA SER A 294 20.65 0.92 7.46
C SER A 294 20.79 1.97 8.59
N GLY A 295 21.37 3.13 8.30
CA GLY A 295 21.52 4.23 9.26
C GLY A 295 20.22 4.97 9.58
N GLN A 296 19.32 5.15 8.61
CA GLN A 296 18.01 5.78 8.87
C GLN A 296 16.99 4.83 9.53
N ILE A 297 17.08 3.52 9.29
CA ILE A 297 16.33 2.54 10.08
C ILE A 297 16.81 2.53 11.53
N LYS A 298 18.11 2.77 11.79
CA LYS A 298 18.62 2.93 13.16
C LYS A 298 18.12 4.19 13.87
N ASN A 299 17.84 5.29 13.16
CA ASN A 299 17.31 6.50 13.78
C ASN A 299 15.77 6.48 13.96
N ALA A 300 15.05 5.66 13.19
CA ALA A 300 13.65 5.34 13.46
C ALA A 300 13.48 4.22 14.52
N ALA A 301 14.54 3.44 14.77
CA ALA A 301 14.61 2.40 15.80
C ALA A 301 15.52 2.78 16.99
N ALA A 302 15.90 4.05 17.14
CA ALA A 302 16.68 4.53 18.28
C ALA A 302 15.78 4.73 19.51
N SER A 303 15.18 3.64 19.97
CA SER A 303 14.78 3.48 21.37
C SER A 303 15.00 2.04 21.84
N SER A 304 16.19 1.49 21.64
CA SER A 304 16.85 0.60 22.61
C SER A 304 18.24 0.17 22.11
N GLU A 305 19.20 0.17 23.03
CA GLU A 305 20.57 -0.27 22.81
C GLU A 305 20.64 -1.78 22.49
N SER A 306 21.26 -2.16 21.37
CA SER A 306 22.18 -3.30 21.29
C SER A 306 22.96 -3.30 19.97
N ASP A 307 24.26 -3.58 20.06
CA ASP A 307 25.23 -3.48 18.98
C ASP A 307 24.95 -4.44 17.80
N PRO A 308 25.25 -4.03 16.54
CA PRO A 308 25.19 -4.94 15.40
C PRO A 308 26.32 -5.98 15.43
N VAL A 309 25.97 -7.23 15.13
CA VAL A 309 26.90 -8.35 14.95
C VAL A 309 27.81 -8.12 13.74
N ASP A 310 29.13 -8.20 13.97
CA ASP A 310 30.20 -8.16 12.96
C ASP A 310 30.25 -9.47 12.17
N VAL A 311 29.94 -9.42 10.86
CA VAL A 311 30.03 -10.56 9.93
C VAL A 311 31.26 -10.39 9.03
N SER A 312 32.44 -10.47 9.64
CA SER A 312 33.72 -10.50 8.92
C SER A 312 34.57 -11.70 9.31
N GLN A 313 34.02 -12.93 9.29
CA GLN A 313 34.87 -14.13 9.24
C GLN A 313 34.37 -15.17 8.24
N GLN A 314 35.28 -15.53 7.32
CA GLN A 314 35.15 -16.54 6.28
C GLN A 314 34.84 -17.92 6.88
N GLY A 315 33.82 -18.57 6.30
CA GLY A 315 33.68 -20.02 6.28
C GLY A 315 32.71 -20.62 7.30
N ARG A 316 31.42 -20.68 6.94
CA ARG A 316 30.52 -21.84 7.20
C ARG A 316 29.17 -21.68 6.51
N SER A 317 28.58 -22.84 6.22
CA SER A 317 27.40 -23.16 5.41
C SER A 317 26.20 -22.20 5.54
N SER A 318 25.72 -21.72 4.39
CA SER A 318 24.51 -20.92 4.20
C SER A 318 23.25 -21.79 4.27
N LYS A 319 22.55 -21.80 5.41
CA LYS A 319 21.13 -22.17 5.53
C LYS A 319 20.61 -21.54 6.81
N ASP A 320 20.11 -20.31 6.73
CA ASP A 320 19.29 -19.69 7.78
C ASP A 320 18.69 -18.38 7.25
N VAL A 321 17.47 -18.09 7.74
CA VAL A 321 16.66 -16.86 7.60
C VAL A 321 15.66 -16.81 6.43
N LEU A 322 14.69 -17.72 6.48
CA LEU A 322 13.30 -17.50 6.03
C LEU A 322 12.65 -16.43 6.94
N LEU A 323 11.88 -15.48 6.39
CA LEU A 323 11.03 -14.58 7.18
C LEU A 323 9.72 -14.33 6.41
N LEU A 324 8.63 -14.79 7.02
CA LEU A 324 7.27 -14.93 6.49
C LEU A 324 6.44 -13.65 6.50
N LEU A 325 5.49 -13.66 5.56
CA LEU A 325 4.37 -12.79 5.24
C LEU A 325 3.44 -12.39 6.41
N VAL A 326 3.31 -11.07 6.61
CA VAL A 326 2.04 -10.37 6.90
C VAL A 326 1.95 -9.23 5.87
N PRO A 327 0.84 -9.02 5.14
CA PRO A 327 0.74 -7.96 4.14
C PRO A 327 0.51 -6.62 4.86
N ILE A 328 1.59 -6.02 5.36
CA ILE A 328 1.66 -4.58 5.55
C ILE A 328 2.32 -4.03 4.29
N VAL A 329 1.58 -3.16 3.59
CA VAL A 329 2.06 -2.32 2.50
C VAL A 329 3.29 -1.56 2.99
N LEU A 330 4.48 -2.06 2.67
CA LEU A 330 5.71 -1.28 2.66
C LEU A 330 6.35 -1.47 1.29
N ALA A 331 5.73 -0.83 0.31
CA ALA A 331 6.51 -0.27 -0.78
C ALA A 331 7.59 0.60 -0.12
N LEU A 332 8.87 0.29 -0.32
CA LEU A 332 9.86 1.36 -0.24
C LEU A 332 9.37 2.42 -1.25
N PRO A 333 9.17 3.68 -0.84
CA PRO A 333 8.48 4.63 -1.69
C PRO A 333 9.36 4.98 -2.90
N PRO A 334 8.76 5.29 -4.07
CA PRO A 334 9.46 6.07 -5.09
C PRO A 334 10.09 7.33 -4.45
N GLY A 335 11.23 7.83 -4.97
CA GLY A 335 11.84 9.07 -4.49
C GLY A 335 13.19 8.94 -3.76
N LEU A 336 14.21 8.40 -4.44
CA LEU A 336 15.63 8.60 -4.07
C LEU A 336 16.19 9.93 -4.64
N ILE A 337 15.30 10.74 -5.20
CA ILE A 337 15.54 12.14 -5.52
C ILE A 337 15.18 12.95 -4.28
N ASP A 338 16.20 13.57 -3.69
CA ASP A 338 16.02 14.38 -2.50
C ASP A 338 15.46 15.76 -2.84
N SER A 339 14.70 16.35 -1.93
CA SER A 339 14.31 17.75 -2.04
C SER A 339 15.53 18.67 -1.80
N PRO A 340 15.70 19.74 -2.60
CA PRO A 340 14.76 20.30 -3.58
C PRO A 340 14.86 19.75 -5.01
N GLY A 341 15.61 18.68 -5.25
CA GLY A 341 15.76 18.02 -6.56
C GLY A 341 14.48 17.39 -7.09
N ASP A 342 13.45 17.27 -6.28
CA ASP A 342 12.10 16.89 -6.70
C ASP A 342 11.30 18.07 -7.29
N GLY A 343 11.84 19.29 -7.38
CA GLY A 343 11.16 20.44 -8.00
C GLY A 343 10.85 20.24 -9.48
N VAL A 344 9.75 20.83 -9.97
CA VAL A 344 9.39 20.78 -11.40
C VAL A 344 10.29 21.72 -12.20
N GLU A 345 10.52 22.91 -11.67
CA GLU A 345 11.15 24.03 -12.37
C GLU A 345 12.68 23.95 -12.32
N VAL A 346 13.23 23.31 -11.27
CA VAL A 346 14.68 23.12 -11.09
C VAL A 346 15.28 22.14 -12.10
N ILE A 347 16.61 22.23 -12.26
CA ILE A 347 17.44 21.27 -13.00
C ILE A 347 18.10 20.33 -11.99
N THR A 348 17.62 19.09 -11.92
CA THR A 348 18.13 18.06 -11.01
C THR A 348 19.24 17.27 -11.67
N VAL A 349 20.36 17.12 -10.98
CA VAL A 349 21.61 16.64 -11.56
C VAL A 349 22.07 15.34 -10.90
N GLY A 350 22.11 14.26 -11.69
CA GLY A 350 22.77 13.02 -11.30
C GLY A 350 24.27 13.03 -11.62
N ALA A 351 25.00 12.04 -11.12
CA ALA A 351 26.44 11.93 -11.27
C ALA A 351 26.85 10.84 -12.26
N SER A 352 27.89 11.11 -13.05
CA SER A 352 28.58 10.12 -13.88
C SER A 352 30.06 10.02 -13.54
N ASP A 353 30.66 8.89 -13.88
CA ASP A 353 32.10 8.69 -13.84
C ASP A 353 32.81 9.21 -15.13
N TYR A 354 34.11 8.94 -15.22
CA TYR A 354 34.96 9.36 -16.34
C TYR A 354 34.80 8.51 -17.61
N GLU A 355 34.24 7.31 -17.48
CA GLU A 355 33.98 6.40 -18.60
C GLU A 355 32.61 6.66 -19.24
N GLY A 356 31.77 7.47 -18.59
CA GLY A 356 30.42 7.79 -19.05
C GLY A 356 29.39 6.81 -18.51
N HIS A 357 29.61 6.23 -17.34
CA HIS A 357 28.61 5.45 -16.63
C HIS A 357 27.95 6.28 -15.50
N VAL A 358 26.70 5.97 -15.15
CA VAL A 358 25.99 6.64 -14.06
C VAL A 358 26.55 6.16 -12.72
N ALA A 359 27.00 7.06 -11.85
CA ALA A 359 27.62 6.69 -10.58
C ALA A 359 26.67 5.91 -9.66
N ASP A 360 27.18 4.88 -8.98
CA ASP A 360 26.40 3.97 -8.13
C ASP A 360 25.61 4.70 -7.04
N PHE A 361 26.20 5.74 -6.45
CA PHE A 361 25.58 6.55 -5.41
C PHE A 361 24.54 7.53 -5.97
N SER A 362 24.57 7.85 -7.26
CA SER A 362 23.73 8.91 -7.85
C SER A 362 22.25 8.62 -7.64
N GLY A 363 21.54 9.55 -7.02
CA GLY A 363 20.09 9.50 -6.80
C GLY A 363 19.34 9.31 -8.11
N SER A 364 18.27 8.52 -8.05
CA SER A 364 17.47 8.12 -9.21
C SER A 364 15.99 8.24 -8.92
N GLY A 365 15.22 8.61 -9.94
CA GLY A 365 13.78 8.68 -9.87
C GLY A 365 13.09 7.31 -9.85
N PRO A 366 11.75 7.31 -9.96
CA PRO A 366 10.92 8.51 -10.04
C PRO A 366 10.90 9.31 -8.72
N THR A 367 10.42 10.56 -8.77
CA THR A 367 10.01 11.29 -7.56
C THR A 367 8.83 10.59 -6.88
N ARG A 368 8.47 11.00 -5.65
CA ARG A 368 7.31 10.44 -4.93
C ARG A 368 5.99 10.53 -5.69
N ASP A 369 5.87 11.50 -6.59
CA ASP A 369 4.70 11.73 -7.45
C ASP A 369 4.89 11.20 -8.89
N ASP A 370 5.79 10.24 -9.08
CA ASP A 370 6.06 9.52 -10.34
C ASP A 370 6.62 10.39 -11.48
N ARG A 371 7.23 11.53 -11.19
CA ARG A 371 7.94 12.33 -12.22
C ARG A 371 9.33 11.77 -12.48
N THR A 372 9.74 11.84 -13.74
CA THR A 372 11.10 11.49 -14.17
C THR A 372 12.12 12.51 -13.66
N LYS A 373 13.07 12.02 -12.89
CA LYS A 373 14.26 12.72 -12.37
C LYS A 373 15.41 11.70 -12.25
N PRO A 374 16.70 12.09 -12.30
CA PRO A 374 17.20 13.46 -12.52
C PRO A 374 16.84 13.99 -13.93
N ASP A 375 17.03 15.28 -14.19
CA ASP A 375 16.79 15.85 -15.53
C ASP A 375 17.97 15.54 -16.46
N VAL A 376 19.19 15.60 -15.94
CA VAL A 376 20.46 15.35 -16.66
C VAL A 376 21.49 14.72 -15.71
N VAL A 377 22.57 14.17 -16.26
CA VAL A 377 23.75 13.76 -15.50
C VAL A 377 24.97 14.58 -15.89
N ALA A 378 25.90 14.75 -14.95
CA ALA A 378 27.16 15.44 -15.17
C ALA A 378 28.30 14.74 -14.39
N PRO A 379 29.56 14.95 -14.79
CA PRO A 379 30.75 14.52 -14.06
C PRO A 379 30.63 14.70 -12.54
N GLY A 380 30.72 13.61 -11.78
CA GLY A 380 30.56 13.65 -10.32
C GLY A 380 31.43 12.67 -9.53
N VAL A 381 32.23 11.84 -10.19
CA VAL A 381 33.16 10.90 -9.54
C VAL A 381 34.58 11.40 -9.71
N ASP A 382 35.36 11.37 -8.63
CA ASP A 382 36.78 11.72 -8.58
C ASP A 382 37.10 13.11 -9.16
N ILE A 383 36.24 14.08 -8.85
CA ILE A 383 36.36 15.46 -9.32
C ILE A 383 37.42 16.19 -8.51
N VAL A 384 38.41 16.74 -9.21
CA VAL A 384 39.47 17.57 -8.61
C VAL A 384 39.10 19.04 -8.71
N SER A 385 39.00 19.73 -7.58
CA SER A 385 38.69 21.16 -7.53
C SER A 385 39.26 21.84 -6.27
N THR A 386 39.11 23.17 -6.22
CA THR A 386 39.75 24.08 -5.27
C THR A 386 39.27 23.85 -3.85
N VAL A 387 40.18 23.84 -2.88
CA VAL A 387 39.84 23.74 -1.45
C VAL A 387 40.67 24.71 -0.61
N PRO A 388 40.18 25.16 0.55
CA PRO A 388 40.98 25.95 1.47
C PRO A 388 42.16 25.11 1.99
N PRO A 389 43.35 25.69 2.16
CA PRO A 389 44.50 24.95 2.68
C PRO A 389 44.29 24.58 4.15
N GLY A 390 44.56 23.32 4.51
CA GLY A 390 44.64 22.87 5.91
C GLY A 390 43.34 22.38 6.54
N ILE A 391 42.29 22.17 5.74
CA ILE A 391 41.10 21.43 6.15
C ILE A 391 41.45 19.94 6.36
N GLU A 392 41.03 19.35 7.48
CA GLU A 392 41.25 17.94 7.79
C GLU A 392 40.26 17.03 7.02
N LYS A 393 40.66 15.80 6.67
CA LYS A 393 39.86 14.75 6.01
C LYS A 393 39.60 14.88 4.50
N LEU A 394 40.13 15.89 3.81
CA LEU A 394 40.09 15.97 2.34
C LEU A 394 41.19 15.10 1.69
N ASP A 395 40.91 14.53 0.52
CA ASP A 395 41.90 13.85 -0.33
C ASP A 395 42.66 14.88 -1.20
N TYR A 396 43.68 15.52 -0.61
CA TYR A 396 44.45 16.55 -1.30
C TYR A 396 45.27 16.01 -2.46
N VAL A 397 45.13 16.65 -3.61
CA VAL A 397 46.02 16.50 -4.78
C VAL A 397 47.27 17.38 -4.61
N ASP A 398 47.08 18.61 -4.09
CA ASP A 398 48.15 19.51 -3.66
C ASP A 398 47.62 20.49 -2.58
N VAL A 399 48.32 21.60 -2.31
CA VAL A 399 47.92 22.57 -1.26
C VAL A 399 46.59 23.29 -1.57
N TYR A 400 46.19 23.36 -2.84
CA TYR A 400 45.06 24.13 -3.33
C TYR A 400 43.93 23.28 -3.90
N TYR A 401 44.19 22.00 -4.21
CA TYR A 401 43.18 21.11 -4.81
C TYR A 401 43.03 19.82 -4.02
N ALA A 402 41.78 19.35 -3.92
CA ALA A 402 41.43 18.03 -3.42
C ALA A 402 40.47 17.33 -4.39
N ARG A 403 40.35 16.02 -4.21
CA ARG A 403 39.50 15.13 -5.00
C ARG A 403 38.32 14.65 -4.17
N GLU A 404 37.12 14.70 -4.72
CA GLU A 404 35.92 14.11 -4.11
C GLU A 404 34.91 13.59 -5.13
N SER A 405 33.91 12.84 -4.64
CA SER A 405 32.82 12.26 -5.42
C SER A 405 31.46 12.62 -4.82
N GLY A 406 30.47 12.89 -5.66
CA GLY A 406 29.10 13.22 -5.25
C GLY A 406 28.28 13.92 -6.34
N THR A 407 26.96 13.78 -6.30
CA THR A 407 26.04 14.61 -7.12
C THR A 407 26.15 16.10 -6.78
N SER A 408 26.65 16.42 -5.57
CA SER A 408 27.03 17.76 -5.15
C SER A 408 28.16 18.37 -6.01
N LEU A 409 29.03 17.55 -6.61
CA LEU A 409 30.08 18.01 -7.54
C LEU A 409 29.61 18.03 -9.00
N SER A 410 28.59 17.25 -9.35
CA SER A 410 27.92 17.34 -10.67
C SER A 410 27.09 18.61 -10.82
N THR A 411 26.43 19.04 -9.75
CA THR A 411 25.60 20.25 -9.70
C THR A 411 26.32 21.53 -10.18
N PRO A 412 27.54 21.86 -9.70
CA PRO A 412 28.27 23.04 -10.16
C PRO A 412 28.73 22.94 -11.62
N VAL A 413 28.88 21.73 -12.18
CA VAL A 413 29.16 21.56 -13.61
C VAL A 413 27.98 22.09 -14.44
N VAL A 414 26.76 21.75 -14.03
CA VAL A 414 25.52 22.22 -14.67
C VAL A 414 25.32 23.72 -14.43
N ALA A 415 25.59 24.23 -13.21
CA ALA A 415 25.50 25.66 -12.92
C ALA A 415 26.48 26.50 -13.76
N GLY A 416 27.72 26.01 -13.94
CA GLY A 416 28.68 26.63 -14.84
C GLY A 416 28.24 26.59 -16.30
N MET A 417 27.67 25.46 -16.76
CA MET A 417 27.12 25.37 -18.11
C MET A 417 25.94 26.34 -18.33
N ALA A 418 25.09 26.54 -17.32
CA ALA A 418 24.02 27.55 -17.38
C ALA A 418 24.61 28.95 -17.59
N ALA A 419 25.70 29.28 -16.90
CA ALA A 419 26.38 30.56 -17.09
C ALA A 419 26.99 30.72 -18.49
N LEU A 420 27.50 29.65 -19.11
CA LEU A 420 27.95 29.69 -20.51
C LEU A 420 26.79 30.02 -21.46
N LEU A 421 25.63 29.35 -21.29
CA LEU A 421 24.45 29.59 -22.14
C LEU A 421 23.87 31.00 -21.96
N LEU A 422 23.81 31.49 -20.73
CA LEU A 422 23.32 32.83 -20.42
C LEU A 422 24.23 33.93 -20.99
N GLN A 423 25.55 33.70 -21.05
CA GLN A 423 26.46 34.62 -21.75
C GLN A 423 26.16 34.67 -23.26
N GLU A 424 25.88 33.53 -23.89
CA GLU A 424 25.57 33.50 -25.32
C GLU A 424 24.21 34.14 -25.64
N ARG A 425 23.25 34.08 -24.70
CA ARG A 425 21.92 34.69 -24.84
C ARG A 425 21.37 35.19 -23.51
N GLU A 426 21.54 36.49 -23.25
CA GLU A 426 21.16 37.13 -21.97
C GLU A 426 19.66 37.02 -21.61
N ASN A 427 18.76 36.92 -22.60
CA ASN A 427 17.31 36.85 -22.37
C ASN A 427 16.76 35.40 -22.32
N LEU A 428 17.62 34.41 -22.12
CA LEU A 428 17.22 33.00 -22.03
C LEU A 428 16.55 32.76 -20.66
N THR A 429 15.37 32.14 -20.66
CA THR A 429 14.67 31.84 -19.40
C THR A 429 15.23 30.57 -18.76
N PRO A 430 15.02 30.35 -17.45
CA PRO A 430 15.38 29.09 -16.79
C PRO A 430 14.84 27.83 -17.47
N ALA A 431 13.58 27.83 -17.89
CA ALA A 431 12.98 26.77 -18.69
C ALA A 431 13.70 26.58 -20.04
N GLY A 432 14.15 27.67 -20.68
CA GLY A 432 14.95 27.63 -21.90
C GLY A 432 16.33 26.99 -21.67
N VAL A 433 17.01 27.33 -20.57
CA VAL A 433 18.28 26.69 -20.18
C VAL A 433 18.09 25.19 -19.96
N LYS A 434 17.09 24.81 -19.17
CA LYS A 434 16.73 23.40 -18.92
C LYS A 434 16.45 22.65 -20.23
N ALA A 435 15.76 23.29 -21.18
CA ALA A 435 15.48 22.72 -22.49
C ALA A 435 16.71 22.45 -23.33
N LEU A 436 17.64 23.41 -23.38
CA LEU A 436 18.87 23.26 -24.16
C LEU A 436 19.76 22.15 -23.59
N MET A 437 19.88 22.09 -22.27
CA MET A 437 20.68 21.08 -21.58
C MET A 437 20.11 19.67 -21.76
N THR A 438 18.80 19.49 -21.53
CA THR A 438 18.15 18.18 -21.68
C THR A 438 18.16 17.72 -23.13
N ARG A 439 17.87 18.59 -24.10
CA ARG A 439 17.89 18.23 -25.52
C ARG A 439 19.30 18.06 -26.10
N GLY A 440 20.28 18.74 -25.53
CA GLY A 440 21.69 18.64 -25.93
C GLY A 440 22.42 17.44 -25.33
N ALA A 441 21.85 16.81 -24.30
CA ALA A 441 22.46 15.70 -23.58
C ALA A 441 22.68 14.43 -24.42
N GLU A 442 23.65 13.62 -24.01
CA GLU A 442 24.01 12.35 -24.64
C GLU A 442 23.64 11.17 -23.75
N LYS A 443 22.86 10.23 -24.30
CA LYS A 443 22.46 9.02 -23.58
C LYS A 443 23.68 8.16 -23.26
N LEU A 444 23.86 7.89 -21.97
CA LEU A 444 24.87 7.00 -21.42
C LEU A 444 24.44 5.53 -21.57
N ARG A 445 25.43 4.64 -21.58
CA ARG A 445 25.24 3.18 -21.61
C ARG A 445 25.87 2.56 -20.38
N ASN A 446 25.30 1.47 -19.88
CA ASN A 446 25.92 0.62 -18.86
C ASN A 446 27.09 -0.19 -19.46
N THR A 447 27.86 -0.91 -18.65
CA THR A 447 29.00 -1.73 -19.11
C THR A 447 28.59 -2.90 -20.00
N LEU A 448 27.31 -3.26 -20.01
CA LEU A 448 26.73 -4.24 -20.94
C LEU A 448 26.43 -3.64 -22.32
N GLY A 449 26.54 -2.31 -22.47
CA GLY A 449 26.29 -1.58 -23.71
C GLY A 449 24.83 -1.13 -23.89
N GLU A 450 24.00 -1.25 -22.86
CA GLU A 450 22.57 -0.90 -22.87
C GLU A 450 22.37 0.55 -22.40
N GLU A 451 21.46 1.29 -23.03
CA GLU A 451 21.18 2.67 -22.64
C GLU A 451 20.50 2.73 -21.27
N TYR A 452 20.94 3.62 -20.37
CA TYR A 452 20.27 3.77 -19.08
C TYR A 452 18.83 4.28 -19.23
N GLU A 453 17.95 3.83 -18.35
CA GLU A 453 16.60 4.40 -18.27
C GLU A 453 16.59 5.85 -17.80
N GLU A 454 15.55 6.61 -18.18
CA GLU A 454 15.45 8.03 -17.84
C GLU A 454 15.42 8.29 -16.33
N TYR A 455 14.96 7.34 -15.51
CA TYR A 455 15.00 7.50 -14.05
C TYR A 455 16.42 7.46 -13.47
N TYR A 456 17.41 6.95 -14.20
CA TYR A 456 18.81 6.95 -13.76
C TYR A 456 19.59 8.11 -14.36
N GLN A 457 19.43 8.36 -15.66
CA GLN A 457 20.26 9.33 -16.38
C GLN A 457 19.52 10.60 -16.83
N GLY A 458 18.21 10.68 -16.63
CA GLY A 458 17.39 11.73 -17.23
C GLY A 458 17.50 11.74 -18.74
N ALA A 459 17.80 12.92 -19.29
CA ALA A 459 18.09 13.07 -20.71
C ALA A 459 19.50 12.57 -21.11
N GLY A 460 20.40 12.34 -20.15
CA GLY A 460 21.76 11.87 -20.36
C GLY A 460 22.83 12.86 -19.89
N LEU A 461 24.08 12.59 -20.28
CA LEU A 461 25.25 13.38 -19.95
C LEU A 461 25.24 14.73 -20.67
N LEU A 462 25.50 15.79 -19.92
CA LEU A 462 25.54 17.16 -20.43
C LEU A 462 26.59 17.32 -21.56
N ASP A 463 26.21 17.99 -22.66
CA ASP A 463 27.14 18.41 -23.71
C ASP A 463 26.98 19.91 -24.01
N ALA A 464 28.05 20.66 -23.78
CA ALA A 464 28.08 22.11 -23.89
C ALA A 464 27.92 22.59 -25.34
N VAL A 465 28.55 21.89 -26.29
CA VAL A 465 28.55 22.27 -27.70
C VAL A 465 27.19 21.99 -28.32
N ARG A 466 26.62 20.79 -28.08
CA ARG A 466 25.28 20.43 -28.57
C ARG A 466 24.23 21.38 -28.02
N SER A 467 24.29 21.70 -26.73
CA SER A 467 23.36 22.66 -26.10
C SER A 467 23.48 24.07 -26.69
N SER A 468 24.71 24.57 -26.90
CA SER A 468 24.97 25.88 -27.52
C SER A 468 24.46 25.96 -28.97
N GLU A 469 24.59 24.88 -29.75
CA GLU A 469 24.12 24.85 -31.14
C GLU A 469 22.58 24.97 -31.27
N LEU A 470 21.85 24.50 -30.24
CA LEU A 470 20.39 24.57 -30.18
C LEU A 470 19.85 26.00 -29.94
N LEU A 471 20.68 26.94 -29.48
CA LEU A 471 20.30 28.36 -29.30
C LEU A 471 19.79 29.03 -30.60
N ARG A 472 20.09 28.45 -31.76
CA ARG A 472 19.68 28.96 -33.08
C ARG A 472 18.26 28.53 -33.47
N GLN A 473 17.60 27.69 -32.66
CA GLN A 473 16.30 27.11 -32.95
C GLN A 473 15.22 27.68 -32.01
N ASP A 474 13.96 27.36 -32.32
CA ASP A 474 12.84 27.65 -31.44
C ASP A 474 12.92 26.73 -30.19
N ILE A 475 13.12 27.31 -29.00
CA ILE A 475 13.41 26.57 -27.76
C ILE A 475 12.09 26.17 -27.10
N CYS A 476 11.61 24.99 -27.47
CA CYS A 476 10.42 24.35 -26.94
C CYS A 476 10.69 22.85 -26.85
N TYR A 477 10.39 22.25 -25.69
CA TYR A 477 10.70 20.84 -25.46
C TYR A 477 9.75 20.24 -24.43
N ALA A 478 9.74 18.92 -24.35
CA ALA A 478 9.10 18.21 -23.26
C ALA A 478 10.01 17.10 -22.76
N VAL A 479 10.13 16.97 -21.44
CA VAL A 479 10.68 15.76 -20.82
C VAL A 479 9.53 14.76 -20.82
N PRO A 480 9.49 13.74 -21.70
CA PRO A 480 10.56 12.80 -22.10
C PRO A 480 10.80 12.71 -23.64
N ASP A 481 12.05 12.38 -23.99
CA ASP A 481 12.57 12.29 -25.36
C ASP A 481 11.77 11.32 -26.27
N ARG A 482 11.45 10.11 -25.78
CA ARG A 482 10.61 9.11 -26.44
C ARG A 482 9.77 8.36 -25.41
N TRP A 483 8.46 8.20 -25.67
CA TRP A 483 7.61 7.39 -24.80
C TRP A 483 7.48 5.97 -25.35
N ILE A 484 7.87 4.98 -24.53
CA ILE A 484 7.61 3.56 -24.78
C ILE A 484 6.65 3.07 -23.69
N ALA A 485 5.52 2.50 -24.08
CA ALA A 485 4.55 1.96 -23.14
C ALA A 485 4.75 0.46 -22.91
N GLY A 486 4.57 -0.02 -21.67
CA GLY A 486 4.69 -1.44 -21.32
C GLY A 486 4.66 -1.67 -19.81
N ARG A 487 4.38 -2.90 -19.38
CA ARG A 487 4.23 -3.26 -17.96
C ARG A 487 5.55 -3.26 -17.18
N TRP A 488 5.52 -2.60 -16.02
CA TRP A 488 6.64 -2.61 -15.07
C TRP A 488 6.62 -3.92 -14.30
N ALA A 489 7.76 -4.60 -14.24
CA ALA A 489 7.97 -5.71 -13.34
C ALA A 489 9.29 -5.48 -12.61
N TYR A 490 9.23 -5.45 -11.28
CA TYR A 490 10.41 -5.32 -10.44
C TYR A 490 10.88 -6.73 -10.06
N LEU A 491 12.16 -7.04 -10.19
CA LEU A 491 12.70 -8.35 -9.80
C LEU A 491 12.61 -8.51 -8.26
N PRO A 492 11.94 -9.54 -7.72
CA PRO A 492 12.09 -9.95 -6.35
C PRO A 492 13.30 -10.87 -6.27
N ALA A 493 14.44 -10.32 -5.85
CA ALA A 493 15.39 -11.13 -5.08
C ALA A 493 14.94 -11.13 -3.62
N GLY A 494 13.78 -11.76 -3.36
CA GLY A 494 13.41 -12.31 -2.06
C GLY A 494 13.12 -11.38 -0.87
N ARG A 495 13.36 -10.06 -0.90
CA ARG A 495 12.86 -9.07 0.08
C ARG A 495 12.73 -7.71 -0.61
N GLY A 496 11.71 -6.92 -0.23
CA GLY A 496 11.26 -5.72 -0.94
C GLY A 496 12.36 -4.76 -1.40
N LEU A 497 12.14 -4.19 -2.60
CA LEU A 497 12.83 -3.07 -3.27
C LEU A 497 14.37 -3.00 -3.16
N TYR A 498 15.04 -3.01 -4.30
CA TYR A 498 16.49 -2.75 -4.48
C TYR A 498 17.40 -3.46 -3.47
N VAL A 499 17.62 -4.78 -3.62
CA VAL A 499 18.70 -5.46 -2.88
C VAL A 499 19.96 -5.53 -3.75
N GLY A 500 20.91 -4.66 -3.43
CA GLY A 500 22.21 -4.58 -4.08
C GLY A 500 23.11 -5.78 -3.74
N LEU A 501 23.72 -6.33 -4.78
CA LEU A 501 25.13 -6.69 -4.74
C LEU A 501 25.87 -5.54 -5.42
N ASN A 502 27.08 -5.26 -4.97
CA ASN A 502 28.01 -4.29 -5.53
C ASN A 502 28.11 -4.48 -7.07
N ALA A 503 27.28 -3.78 -7.85
CA ALA A 503 27.13 -4.00 -9.29
C ALA A 503 27.72 -2.86 -10.12
N GLY A 504 28.48 -1.95 -9.51
CA GLY A 504 28.93 -0.77 -10.25
C GLY A 504 27.73 -0.02 -10.82
N ALA A 505 28.00 0.82 -11.79
CA ALA A 505 26.99 1.59 -12.50
C ALA A 505 25.99 0.70 -13.27
N ASP A 506 26.09 -0.63 -13.22
CA ASP A 506 25.37 -1.59 -14.06
C ASP A 506 24.17 -2.19 -13.35
N ARG A 507 23.21 -1.31 -13.05
CA ARG A 507 21.95 -1.73 -12.44
C ARG A 507 21.18 -2.62 -13.43
N PRO A 508 20.71 -3.82 -13.06
CA PRO A 508 19.93 -4.68 -13.94
C PRO A 508 18.60 -4.00 -14.28
N GLN A 509 18.48 -3.50 -15.51
CA GLN A 509 17.28 -2.87 -16.05
C GLN A 509 16.49 -3.92 -16.83
N LYS A 510 15.48 -4.54 -16.22
CA LYS A 510 14.66 -5.56 -16.90
C LYS A 510 13.20 -5.10 -16.97
N LYS A 511 12.88 -4.31 -18.00
CA LYS A 511 11.54 -3.78 -18.29
C LYS A 511 10.81 -4.65 -19.32
N LEU A 512 9.54 -5.00 -19.06
CA LEU A 512 8.66 -5.55 -20.08
C LEU A 512 7.97 -4.41 -20.86
N TYR A 513 8.51 -4.05 -22.02
CA TYR A 513 7.98 -2.99 -22.87
C TYR A 513 6.74 -3.39 -23.70
N ALA A 514 5.96 -4.33 -23.21
CA ALA A 514 4.83 -4.87 -23.95
C ALA A 514 3.50 -4.70 -23.23
N LEU A 515 2.47 -4.63 -24.05
CA LEU A 515 1.07 -4.57 -23.67
C LEU A 515 0.32 -5.72 -24.32
N ALA A 516 -0.74 -6.17 -23.69
CA ALA A 516 -1.66 -7.11 -24.33
C ALA A 516 -2.86 -6.39 -24.96
N PRO A 517 -3.47 -6.95 -26.02
CA PRO A 517 -4.73 -6.44 -26.56
C PRO A 517 -5.81 -6.31 -25.48
N GLY A 518 -6.40 -5.13 -25.32
CA GLY A 518 -7.40 -4.86 -24.26
C GLY A 518 -6.83 -4.20 -23.00
N ASP A 519 -5.50 -4.05 -22.86
CA ASP A 519 -4.89 -3.31 -21.75
C ASP A 519 -5.33 -1.83 -21.76
N GLN A 520 -5.68 -1.28 -20.60
CA GLN A 520 -6.21 0.09 -20.44
C GLN A 520 -5.36 0.92 -19.45
N ASP A 521 -5.57 2.23 -19.46
CA ASP A 521 -5.06 3.21 -18.47
C ASP A 521 -3.53 3.35 -18.33
N TRP A 522 -2.79 3.00 -19.38
CA TRP A 522 -1.33 3.20 -19.43
C TRP A 522 -0.98 4.68 -19.50
N THR A 523 -0.68 5.29 -18.36
CA THR A 523 -0.50 6.74 -18.25
C THR A 523 0.97 7.13 -18.07
N THR A 524 1.42 8.11 -18.84
CA THR A 524 2.69 8.81 -18.62
C THR A 524 2.44 10.30 -18.42
N ARG A 525 3.33 10.98 -17.69
CA ARG A 525 3.31 12.43 -17.50
C ARG A 525 4.52 13.03 -18.21
N LEU A 526 4.27 14.09 -18.97
CA LEU A 526 5.26 14.79 -19.76
C LEU A 526 5.31 16.23 -19.25
N VAL A 527 6.52 16.78 -19.03
CA VAL A 527 6.69 18.19 -18.64
C VAL A 527 7.01 18.99 -19.88
N PHE A 528 6.06 19.78 -20.37
CA PHE A 528 6.23 20.69 -21.50
C PHE A 528 6.73 22.05 -21.04
N PHE A 529 7.73 22.62 -21.70
CA PHE A 529 8.24 23.94 -21.37
C PHE A 529 8.72 24.74 -22.58
N THR A 530 8.76 26.07 -22.42
CA THR A 530 9.06 27.03 -23.49
C THR A 530 9.82 28.25 -22.98
N ASP A 531 10.77 28.72 -23.78
CA ASP A 531 11.59 29.92 -23.53
C ASP A 531 10.87 31.23 -23.90
N MET A 532 9.71 31.13 -24.54
CA MET A 532 8.95 32.28 -25.03
C MET A 532 7.45 32.06 -24.86
N GLU A 533 6.68 33.15 -24.79
CA GLU A 533 5.24 33.09 -24.69
C GLU A 533 4.64 32.38 -25.91
N ARG A 534 3.72 31.43 -25.65
CA ARG A 534 3.01 30.64 -26.65
C ARG A 534 1.52 30.85 -26.53
N ASN A 535 0.83 30.91 -27.67
CA ASN A 535 -0.60 31.15 -27.72
C ASN A 535 -1.30 30.22 -28.71
N ASN A 536 -2.49 29.73 -28.36
CA ASN A 536 -3.25 28.72 -29.12
C ASN A 536 -2.50 27.37 -29.23
N LEU A 537 -1.94 26.89 -28.12
CA LEU A 537 -1.34 25.56 -28.06
C LEU A 537 -2.40 24.47 -28.24
N LYS A 538 -2.05 23.44 -29.01
CA LYS A 538 -2.87 22.24 -29.21
C LYS A 538 -1.99 21.01 -29.27
N THR A 539 -2.42 19.96 -28.57
CA THR A 539 -1.80 18.63 -28.60
C THR A 539 -2.62 17.68 -29.48
N THR A 540 -1.94 16.87 -30.29
CA THR A 540 -2.56 15.83 -31.12
C THR A 540 -1.67 14.59 -31.20
N VAL A 541 -2.25 13.43 -31.42
CA VAL A 541 -1.50 12.19 -31.67
C VAL A 541 -1.60 11.84 -33.15
N SER A 542 -0.49 11.40 -33.74
CA SER A 542 -0.41 10.93 -35.13
C SER A 542 0.22 9.55 -35.22
N GLY A 543 0.00 8.84 -36.33
CA GLY A 543 0.50 7.48 -36.56
C GLY A 543 -0.48 6.38 -36.14
N ALA A 544 0.01 5.16 -36.00
CA ALA A 544 -0.83 3.98 -35.73
C ALA A 544 -1.48 4.00 -34.33
N LEU A 545 -0.97 4.85 -33.44
CA LEU A 545 -1.38 4.98 -32.05
C LEU A 545 -2.40 6.12 -31.83
N SER A 546 -2.86 6.81 -32.89
CA SER A 546 -3.69 8.02 -32.75
C SER A 546 -5.02 7.77 -32.04
N GLU A 547 -5.62 6.60 -32.24
CA GLU A 547 -6.88 6.20 -31.59
C GLU A 547 -6.66 5.52 -30.24
N TRP A 548 -5.41 5.20 -29.88
CA TRP A 548 -5.07 4.48 -28.65
C TRP A 548 -4.73 5.43 -27.53
N ILE A 549 -4.15 6.59 -27.88
CA ILE A 549 -3.63 7.57 -26.91
C ILE A 549 -4.62 8.73 -26.75
N SER A 550 -5.03 8.96 -25.50
CA SER A 550 -5.74 10.16 -25.07
C SER A 550 -4.75 11.13 -24.41
N LEU A 551 -4.85 12.41 -24.74
CA LEU A 551 -3.98 13.45 -24.20
C LEU A 551 -4.75 14.41 -23.32
N GLN A 552 -4.18 14.76 -22.16
CA GLN A 552 -4.58 15.94 -21.43
C GLN A 552 -4.22 17.19 -22.28
N PRO A 553 -5.17 18.13 -22.47
CA PRO A 553 -4.89 19.33 -23.23
C PRO A 553 -3.93 20.26 -22.48
N LEU A 554 -2.98 20.84 -23.20
CA LEU A 554 -2.17 21.95 -22.70
C LEU A 554 -3.03 23.24 -22.59
N PRO A 555 -2.67 24.19 -21.72
CA PRO A 555 -3.35 25.48 -21.61
C PRO A 555 -3.27 26.26 -22.94
N GLN A 556 -4.28 27.09 -23.23
CA GLN A 556 -4.32 27.86 -24.48
C GLN A 556 -3.14 28.82 -24.62
N SER A 557 -2.69 29.40 -23.52
CA SER A 557 -1.53 30.30 -23.47
C SER A 557 -0.57 29.85 -22.38
N LEU A 558 0.72 29.89 -22.66
CA LEU A 558 1.78 29.61 -21.70
C LEU A 558 2.81 30.75 -21.77
N PRO A 559 3.14 31.43 -20.65
CA PRO A 559 4.08 32.54 -20.66
C PRO A 559 5.50 32.07 -21.00
N ALA A 560 6.38 33.02 -21.33
CA ALA A 560 7.82 32.75 -21.35
C ALA A 560 8.24 32.24 -19.96
N ASN A 561 9.10 31.22 -19.91
CA ASN A 561 9.46 30.47 -18.69
C ASN A 561 8.38 29.54 -18.13
N GLY A 562 7.22 29.40 -18.78
CA GLY A 562 6.18 28.49 -18.29
C GLY A 562 6.52 27.02 -18.50
N GLN A 563 6.32 26.21 -17.46
CA GLN A 563 6.34 24.75 -17.54
C GLN A 563 4.96 24.20 -17.21
N GLN A 564 4.54 23.15 -17.92
CA GLN A 564 3.23 22.52 -17.74
C GLN A 564 3.37 21.00 -17.83
N VAL A 565 2.90 20.31 -16.80
CA VAL A 565 2.73 18.86 -16.84
C VAL A 565 1.44 18.54 -17.59
N PHE A 566 1.50 17.62 -18.55
CA PHE A 566 0.33 17.04 -19.19
C PHE A 566 0.47 15.52 -19.26
N ALA A 567 -0.64 14.81 -19.09
CA ALA A 567 -0.66 13.35 -19.15
C ALA A 567 -1.01 12.84 -20.56
N ALA A 568 -0.44 11.70 -20.92
CA ALA A 568 -0.88 10.88 -22.03
C ALA A 568 -1.27 9.51 -21.49
N SER A 569 -2.52 9.09 -21.73
CA SER A 569 -2.99 7.75 -21.37
C SER A 569 -3.21 6.91 -22.62
N MET A 570 -2.92 5.62 -22.54
CA MET A 570 -3.07 4.70 -23.66
C MET A 570 -3.97 3.52 -23.33
N THR A 571 -4.79 3.13 -24.30
CA THR A 571 -5.60 1.93 -24.29
C THR A 571 -5.35 1.13 -25.56
N VAL A 572 -4.99 -0.14 -25.41
CA VAL A 572 -4.75 -1.05 -26.54
C VAL A 572 -6.08 -1.69 -26.94
N PRO A 573 -6.56 -1.53 -28.18
CA PRO A 573 -7.81 -2.15 -28.61
C PRO A 573 -7.79 -3.67 -28.50
N GLU A 574 -8.94 -4.26 -28.17
CA GLU A 574 -9.16 -5.71 -28.22
C GLU A 574 -8.87 -6.28 -29.62
N GLY A 575 -8.25 -7.47 -29.66
CA GLY A 575 -7.90 -8.15 -30.91
C GLY A 575 -6.77 -7.51 -31.74
N THR A 576 -6.02 -6.55 -31.19
CA THR A 576 -4.85 -5.95 -31.84
C THR A 576 -3.80 -7.01 -32.18
N ALA A 577 -3.27 -7.00 -33.41
CA ALA A 577 -2.25 -7.94 -33.84
C ALA A 577 -0.90 -7.67 -33.12
N PRO A 578 -0.11 -8.71 -32.81
CA PRO A 578 1.18 -8.52 -32.17
C PRO A 578 2.17 -7.77 -33.06
N GLY A 579 3.05 -6.98 -32.44
CA GLY A 579 4.09 -6.21 -33.10
C GLY A 579 4.27 -4.81 -32.54
N VAL A 580 5.18 -4.04 -33.15
CA VAL A 580 5.53 -2.69 -32.73
C VAL A 580 4.70 -1.66 -33.50
N TYR A 581 4.04 -0.78 -32.75
CA TYR A 581 3.22 0.32 -33.26
C TYR A 581 3.89 1.64 -32.93
N ASN A 582 4.08 2.47 -33.95
CA ASN A 582 4.76 3.76 -33.82
C ASN A 582 3.79 4.92 -34.10
N GLY A 583 4.01 6.02 -33.40
CA GLY A 583 3.29 7.26 -33.59
C GLY A 583 4.10 8.46 -33.09
N SER A 584 3.44 9.61 -33.00
CA SER A 584 4.01 10.77 -32.32
C SER A 584 2.96 11.63 -31.64
N ILE A 585 3.31 12.21 -30.51
CA ILE A 585 2.56 13.30 -29.88
C ILE A 585 3.09 14.62 -30.45
N GLU A 586 2.20 15.41 -31.01
CA GLU A 586 2.52 16.67 -31.67
C GLU A 586 1.97 17.84 -30.86
N VAL A 587 2.82 18.81 -30.54
CA VAL A 587 2.39 20.09 -30.00
C VAL A 587 2.46 21.13 -31.11
N SER A 588 1.36 21.87 -31.30
CA SER A 588 1.21 22.87 -32.34
C SER A 588 0.76 24.21 -31.77
N GLU A 589 1.25 25.29 -32.37
CA GLU A 589 0.84 26.66 -32.12
C GLU A 589 0.08 27.16 -33.36
N GLY A 590 -1.24 27.22 -33.27
CA GLY A 590 -2.10 27.47 -34.43
C GLY A 590 -1.96 26.38 -35.52
N LYS A 591 -1.25 26.68 -36.62
CA LYS A 591 -0.96 25.71 -37.71
C LYS A 591 0.50 25.24 -37.74
N LYS A 592 1.38 25.83 -36.92
CA LYS A 592 2.81 25.51 -36.88
C LYS A 592 3.03 24.42 -35.84
N LYS A 593 3.65 23.30 -36.23
CA LYS A 593 4.14 22.28 -35.29
C LYS A 593 5.39 22.83 -34.59
N VAL A 594 5.38 22.81 -33.25
CA VAL A 594 6.46 23.34 -32.41
C VAL A 594 7.23 22.26 -31.67
N LEU A 595 6.60 21.10 -31.40
CA LEU A 595 7.26 19.93 -30.81
C LEU A 595 6.67 18.62 -31.38
N THR A 596 7.48 17.58 -31.45
CA THR A 596 7.05 16.21 -31.79
C THR A 596 7.79 15.24 -30.89
N ILE A 597 7.03 14.45 -30.13
CA ILE A 597 7.53 13.42 -29.22
C ILE A 597 7.23 12.07 -29.86
N PRO A 598 8.24 11.27 -30.26
CA PRO A 598 8.03 9.93 -30.77
C PRO A 598 7.42 9.02 -29.69
N VAL A 599 6.44 8.21 -30.08
CA VAL A 599 5.78 7.24 -29.20
C VAL A 599 5.78 5.85 -29.82
N SER A 600 6.03 4.82 -29.02
CA SER A 600 6.08 3.42 -29.44
C SER A 600 5.36 2.53 -28.44
N ALA A 601 4.62 1.55 -28.92
CA ALA A 601 4.01 0.51 -28.11
C ALA A 601 4.23 -0.86 -28.76
N GLU A 602 4.70 -1.84 -27.98
CA GLU A 602 4.83 -3.22 -28.45
C GLU A 602 3.67 -4.06 -27.92
N VAL A 603 2.98 -4.76 -28.82
CA VAL A 603 1.84 -5.62 -28.48
C VAL A 603 2.30 -7.08 -28.47
N ALA A 604 2.14 -7.74 -27.33
CA ALA A 604 2.53 -9.12 -27.10
C ALA A 604 1.70 -10.11 -27.94
N ALA A 605 2.28 -11.26 -28.27
CA ALA A 605 1.60 -12.33 -29.01
C ALA A 605 0.83 -13.29 -28.09
N LEU A 606 -0.37 -13.70 -28.49
CA LEU A 606 -1.17 -14.66 -27.73
C LEU A 606 -0.54 -16.06 -27.76
N LEU A 607 -0.29 -16.64 -26.59
CA LEU A 607 0.00 -18.05 -26.39
C LEU A 607 -1.31 -18.78 -26.08
N ASN A 608 -1.87 -19.43 -27.10
CA ASN A 608 -3.06 -20.26 -26.94
C ASN A 608 -2.71 -21.59 -26.31
N ILE A 609 -3.21 -21.83 -25.09
CA ILE A 609 -3.11 -23.14 -24.44
C ILE A 609 -4.18 -24.05 -25.02
N THR A 610 -3.75 -25.09 -25.73
CA THR A 610 -4.59 -26.16 -26.29
C THR A 610 -4.12 -27.49 -25.72
N GLU A 611 -5.04 -28.34 -25.30
CA GLU A 611 -4.71 -29.62 -24.66
C GLU A 611 -3.80 -29.45 -23.43
N GLY A 612 -4.00 -28.37 -22.66
CA GLY A 612 -3.20 -28.02 -21.49
C GLY A 612 -1.77 -27.54 -21.78
N THR A 613 -1.40 -27.33 -23.05
CA THR A 613 -0.05 -26.86 -23.42
C THR A 613 -0.06 -25.72 -24.43
N ALA A 614 0.95 -24.87 -24.41
CA ALA A 614 1.26 -23.91 -25.47
C ALA A 614 2.75 -23.93 -25.77
N SER A 615 3.13 -23.63 -27.00
CA SER A 615 4.54 -23.53 -27.40
C SER A 615 4.75 -22.35 -28.34
N ALA A 616 5.84 -21.63 -28.15
CA ALA A 616 6.32 -20.60 -29.07
C ALA A 616 7.80 -20.80 -29.38
N LYS A 617 8.17 -20.51 -30.64
CA LYS A 617 9.56 -20.58 -31.10
C LYS A 617 9.97 -19.27 -31.71
N GLY A 618 11.21 -18.85 -31.46
CA GLY A 618 11.73 -17.59 -31.96
C GLY A 618 13.23 -17.60 -32.14
N ILE A 619 13.75 -16.50 -32.70
CA ILE A 619 15.18 -16.22 -32.79
C ILE A 619 15.38 -14.81 -32.23
N LEU A 620 16.38 -14.67 -31.35
CA LEU A 620 16.82 -13.41 -30.76
C LEU A 620 18.19 -13.03 -31.33
N ARG A 621 18.45 -11.71 -31.44
CA ARG A 621 19.74 -11.15 -31.84
C ARG A 621 20.11 -9.99 -30.93
N GLY A 622 21.38 -9.89 -30.53
CA GLY A 622 21.82 -8.83 -29.63
C GLY A 622 21.02 -8.84 -28.32
N SER A 623 20.45 -7.69 -27.97
CA SER A 623 19.60 -7.48 -26.78
C SER A 623 18.10 -7.41 -27.13
N GLU A 624 17.62 -8.26 -28.04
CA GLU A 624 16.21 -8.30 -28.44
C GLU A 624 15.30 -8.88 -27.33
N TRP A 625 14.04 -8.44 -27.33
CA TRP A 625 12.96 -8.97 -26.51
C TRP A 625 11.90 -9.63 -27.39
N ARG A 626 11.22 -10.64 -26.84
CA ARG A 626 10.04 -11.26 -27.42
C ARG A 626 8.96 -11.40 -26.37
N TYR A 627 7.78 -10.86 -26.67
CA TYR A 627 6.69 -10.77 -25.70
C TYR A 627 5.51 -11.64 -26.08
N TYR A 628 4.96 -12.31 -25.08
CA TYR A 628 3.78 -13.16 -25.18
C TYR A 628 2.77 -12.80 -24.09
N TYR A 629 1.52 -13.21 -24.27
CA TYR A 629 0.51 -13.16 -23.22
C TYR A 629 -0.38 -14.39 -23.27
N LEU A 630 -0.94 -14.78 -22.13
CA LEU A 630 -1.90 -15.88 -22.03
C LEU A 630 -2.95 -15.61 -20.95
N GLU A 631 -4.09 -16.28 -21.06
CA GLU A 631 -5.17 -16.20 -20.08
C GLU A 631 -5.13 -17.43 -19.17
N VAL A 632 -5.00 -17.19 -17.86
CA VAL A 632 -5.04 -18.22 -16.81
C VAL A 632 -6.44 -18.23 -16.19
N PRO A 633 -7.22 -19.32 -16.34
CA PRO A 633 -8.53 -19.44 -15.72
C PRO A 633 -8.48 -19.51 -14.20
N LEU A 634 -9.59 -19.12 -13.55
CA LEU A 634 -9.78 -19.31 -12.12
C LEU A 634 -9.73 -20.80 -11.76
N GLY A 635 -8.98 -21.14 -10.70
CA GLY A 635 -8.83 -22.52 -10.24
C GLY A 635 -7.77 -23.32 -10.99
N THR A 636 -6.89 -22.67 -11.77
CA THR A 636 -5.67 -23.32 -12.27
C THR A 636 -4.82 -23.75 -11.08
N ASP A 637 -4.44 -25.03 -11.05
CA ASP A 637 -3.68 -25.62 -9.94
C ASP A 637 -2.18 -25.32 -10.08
N GLU A 638 -1.67 -25.37 -11.30
CA GLU A 638 -0.24 -25.18 -11.61
C GLU A 638 -0.07 -24.58 -13.01
N LEU A 639 0.90 -23.69 -13.16
CA LEU A 639 1.36 -23.13 -14.44
C LEU A 639 2.88 -23.27 -14.53
N ASP A 640 3.33 -24.09 -15.48
CA ASP A 640 4.73 -24.31 -15.77
C ASP A 640 5.16 -23.57 -17.03
N ALA A 641 6.36 -22.99 -17.00
CA ALA A 641 6.99 -22.37 -18.14
C ALA A 641 8.44 -22.83 -18.28
N SER A 642 8.77 -23.37 -19.46
CA SER A 642 10.06 -23.97 -19.79
C SER A 642 10.65 -23.32 -21.03
N LEU A 643 11.82 -22.70 -20.90
CA LEU A 643 12.53 -22.00 -21.96
C LEU A 643 13.83 -22.73 -22.30
N MET A 644 13.95 -23.22 -23.53
CA MET A 644 15.09 -23.98 -24.03
C MET A 644 15.79 -23.27 -25.20
N TRP A 645 17.12 -23.33 -25.26
CA TRP A 645 17.91 -22.84 -26.40
C TRP A 645 19.23 -23.59 -26.57
N ASN A 646 19.75 -23.56 -27.80
CA ASN A 646 20.91 -24.35 -28.21
C ASN A 646 22.13 -23.44 -28.41
N GLU A 647 22.75 -22.94 -27.34
CA GLU A 647 24.04 -22.18 -27.36
C GLU A 647 24.44 -21.75 -25.94
N THR A 648 25.68 -21.28 -25.73
CA THR A 648 26.13 -20.65 -24.46
C THR A 648 25.62 -19.20 -24.28
N SER A 649 24.64 -18.78 -25.07
CA SER A 649 24.06 -17.43 -24.98
C SER A 649 23.29 -17.29 -23.67
N SER A 650 23.31 -16.11 -23.07
CA SER A 650 22.46 -15.81 -21.91
C SER A 650 21.07 -15.42 -22.41
N ILE A 651 20.07 -16.28 -22.16
CA ILE A 651 18.66 -16.00 -22.41
C ILE A 651 17.88 -16.10 -21.10
N ASP A 652 16.99 -15.15 -20.89
CA ASP A 652 16.13 -15.04 -19.73
C ASP A 652 14.65 -15.25 -20.07
N LEU A 653 13.93 -15.79 -19.09
CA LEU A 653 12.48 -15.95 -19.08
C LEU A 653 11.86 -15.08 -17.98
N PHE A 654 10.84 -14.31 -18.34
CA PHE A 654 10.11 -13.41 -17.47
C PHE A 654 8.62 -13.76 -17.53
N LEU A 655 7.95 -13.82 -16.38
CA LEU A 655 6.50 -13.93 -16.27
C LEU A 655 5.98 -12.84 -15.33
N LEU A 656 4.91 -12.17 -15.73
CA LEU A 656 4.24 -11.12 -14.99
C LEU A 656 2.75 -11.45 -14.84
N ALA A 657 2.32 -11.65 -13.61
CA ALA A 657 0.95 -11.96 -13.25
C ALA A 657 0.02 -10.74 -13.38
N PRO A 658 -1.31 -10.96 -13.42
CA PRO A 658 -2.31 -9.89 -13.36
C PRO A 658 -2.22 -9.05 -12.08
N THR A 659 -1.73 -9.66 -11.00
CA THR A 659 -1.44 -9.02 -9.70
C THR A 659 -0.19 -8.16 -9.71
N SER A 660 0.51 -8.07 -10.86
CA SER A 660 1.85 -7.48 -11.00
C SER A 660 2.97 -8.22 -10.26
N GLU A 661 2.70 -9.45 -9.81
CA GLU A 661 3.74 -10.34 -9.28
C GLU A 661 4.63 -10.85 -10.41
N TYR A 662 5.93 -10.85 -10.17
CA TYR A 662 6.94 -11.20 -11.17
C TYR A 662 7.62 -12.51 -10.82
N TYR A 663 7.90 -13.32 -11.85
CA TYR A 663 8.61 -14.58 -11.75
C TYR A 663 9.69 -14.66 -12.83
N ALA A 664 10.91 -15.05 -12.44
CA ALA A 664 12.02 -15.32 -13.36
C ALA A 664 12.17 -16.83 -13.56
N GLY A 665 12.60 -17.25 -14.76
CA GLY A 665 13.05 -18.61 -14.98
C GLY A 665 14.37 -18.90 -14.24
N GLU A 666 14.42 -20.05 -13.59
CA GLU A 666 15.60 -20.56 -12.88
C GLU A 666 16.36 -21.56 -13.78
N PRO A 667 17.71 -21.61 -13.73
CA PRO A 667 18.46 -22.61 -14.48
C PRO A 667 18.02 -24.02 -14.09
N ALA A 668 17.72 -24.88 -15.08
CA ALA A 668 17.44 -26.28 -14.83
C ALA A 668 18.73 -27.11 -14.87
N ASP A 669 18.98 -27.91 -13.82
CA ASP A 669 20.07 -28.88 -13.80
C ASP A 669 19.80 -29.98 -14.84
N THR A 670 20.53 -29.95 -15.96
CA THR A 670 20.44 -31.00 -17.00
C THR A 670 21.83 -31.53 -17.37
N GLU A 671 21.93 -32.84 -17.59
CA GLU A 671 23.18 -33.52 -18.01
C GLU A 671 23.51 -33.31 -19.50
N ASP A 672 22.60 -32.71 -20.26
CA ASP A 672 22.71 -32.48 -21.69
C ASP A 672 23.22 -31.04 -21.98
N ASN A 673 24.01 -30.86 -23.04
CA ASN A 673 24.61 -29.56 -23.43
C ASN A 673 23.57 -28.50 -23.93
N GLU A 674 22.31 -28.57 -23.50
CA GLU A 674 21.24 -27.62 -23.82
C GLU A 674 20.99 -26.68 -22.63
N SER A 675 20.90 -25.38 -22.89
CA SER A 675 20.63 -24.41 -21.82
C SER A 675 19.12 -24.29 -21.63
N HIS A 676 18.69 -24.36 -20.37
CA HIS A 676 17.28 -24.50 -20.00
C HIS A 676 16.95 -23.65 -18.77
N LYS A 677 15.84 -22.90 -18.84
CA LYS A 677 15.24 -22.22 -17.69
C LYS A 677 13.81 -22.69 -17.47
N VAL A 678 13.44 -22.92 -16.21
CA VAL A 678 12.10 -23.38 -15.83
C VAL A 678 11.50 -22.51 -14.73
N ARG A 679 10.18 -22.41 -14.71
CA ARG A 679 9.42 -21.85 -13.60
C ARG A 679 8.10 -22.58 -13.45
N SER A 680 7.87 -23.18 -12.28
CA SER A 680 6.56 -23.68 -11.84
C SER A 680 5.93 -22.67 -10.88
N ILE A 681 4.63 -22.44 -11.03
CA ILE A 681 3.83 -21.57 -10.17
C ILE A 681 2.60 -22.34 -9.72
N GLU A 682 2.54 -22.67 -8.44
CA GLU A 682 1.36 -23.28 -7.81
C GLU A 682 0.27 -22.23 -7.55
N ASN A 683 -0.98 -22.61 -7.77
CA ASN A 683 -2.17 -21.78 -7.59
C ASN A 683 -2.04 -20.36 -8.19
N PRO A 684 -1.65 -20.23 -9.47
CA PRO A 684 -1.37 -18.93 -10.08
C PRO A 684 -2.62 -18.03 -10.07
N PRO A 685 -2.47 -16.70 -9.80
CA PRO A 685 -3.56 -15.75 -9.96
C PRO A 685 -4.24 -15.85 -11.32
N SER A 686 -5.57 -15.91 -11.31
CA SER A 686 -6.36 -15.95 -12.54
C SER A 686 -6.34 -14.62 -13.26
N GLY A 687 -6.35 -14.65 -14.59
CA GLY A 687 -6.40 -13.49 -15.47
C GLY A 687 -5.28 -13.51 -16.51
N ARG A 688 -4.98 -12.34 -17.06
CA ARG A 688 -4.00 -12.19 -18.13
C ARG A 688 -2.56 -12.04 -17.64
N TRP A 689 -1.74 -13.01 -18.03
CA TRP A 689 -0.30 -13.02 -17.79
C TRP A 689 0.47 -12.46 -18.99
N LEU A 690 1.54 -11.71 -18.73
CA LEU A 690 2.53 -11.33 -19.74
C LEU A 690 3.80 -12.15 -19.54
N LEU A 691 4.39 -12.61 -20.63
CA LEU A 691 5.63 -13.36 -20.63
C LEU A 691 6.63 -12.67 -21.55
N ALA A 692 7.91 -12.69 -21.20
CA ALA A 692 8.97 -12.23 -22.08
C ALA A 692 10.14 -13.20 -22.13
N VAL A 693 10.78 -13.23 -23.29
CA VAL A 693 12.07 -13.88 -23.50
C VAL A 693 13.06 -12.82 -23.97
N HIS A 694 14.22 -12.74 -23.31
CA HIS A 694 15.24 -11.75 -23.61
C HIS A 694 16.60 -12.41 -23.76
N SER A 695 17.43 -11.91 -24.68
CA SER A 695 18.83 -12.32 -24.77
C SER A 695 19.73 -11.20 -24.27
N GLU A 696 20.66 -11.51 -23.37
CA GLU A 696 21.66 -10.54 -22.90
C GLU A 696 22.84 -10.52 -23.89
N ASN A 697 22.83 -9.54 -24.80
CA ASN A 697 23.95 -9.20 -25.67
C ASN A 697 24.53 -10.38 -26.50
N SER A 698 23.65 -11.16 -27.16
CA SER A 698 24.11 -12.24 -28.03
C SER A 698 24.59 -11.72 -29.39
N SER A 699 25.89 -11.87 -29.67
CA SER A 699 26.48 -11.54 -30.98
C SER A 699 26.05 -12.52 -32.10
N VAL A 700 25.48 -13.67 -31.74
CA VAL A 700 25.01 -14.71 -32.66
C VAL A 700 23.49 -14.83 -32.57
N PRO A 701 22.76 -14.99 -33.69
CA PRO A 701 21.32 -15.24 -33.62
C PRO A 701 21.02 -16.55 -32.90
N THR A 702 20.42 -16.48 -31.70
CA THR A 702 20.13 -17.66 -30.88
C THR A 702 18.64 -18.01 -30.98
N GLY A 703 18.36 -19.25 -31.39
CA GLY A 703 17.00 -19.78 -31.48
C GLY A 703 16.54 -20.33 -30.12
N TYR A 704 15.27 -20.10 -29.77
CA TYR A 704 14.69 -20.57 -28.52
C TYR A 704 13.31 -21.23 -28.74
N THR A 705 12.91 -22.07 -27.77
CA THR A 705 11.57 -22.63 -27.62
C THR A 705 11.06 -22.31 -26.22
N LEU A 706 9.87 -21.73 -26.11
CA LEU A 706 9.15 -21.48 -24.87
C LEU A 706 7.93 -22.40 -24.85
N ASP A 707 7.89 -23.32 -23.90
CA ASP A 707 6.78 -24.23 -23.67
C ASP A 707 6.07 -23.86 -22.36
N ILE A 708 4.75 -23.83 -22.40
CA ILE A 708 3.87 -23.56 -21.26
C ILE A 708 3.00 -24.79 -21.03
N GLU A 709 2.89 -25.21 -19.78
CA GLU A 709 1.98 -26.26 -19.35
C GLU A 709 1.04 -25.73 -18.27
N ARG A 710 -0.22 -26.13 -18.33
CA ARG A 710 -1.24 -25.73 -17.37
C ARG A 710 -1.99 -26.94 -16.85
N SER A 711 -2.12 -26.99 -15.54
CA SER A 711 -2.93 -27.98 -14.83
C SER A 711 -4.23 -27.35 -14.35
N LEU A 712 -5.36 -27.89 -14.79
CA LEU A 712 -6.69 -27.43 -14.41
C LEU A 712 -7.66 -28.61 -14.44
N VAL A 713 -8.09 -29.04 -13.26
CA VAL A 713 -9.07 -30.13 -13.12
C VAL A 713 -10.24 -29.66 -12.27
N GLU A 714 -11.44 -29.68 -12.84
CA GLU A 714 -12.67 -29.32 -12.12
C GLU A 714 -13.54 -30.55 -11.84
N THR A 715 -14.24 -30.55 -10.71
CA THR A 715 -15.17 -31.63 -10.35
C THR A 715 -16.60 -31.11 -10.17
N SER A 716 -17.60 -31.86 -10.62
CA SER A 716 -19.02 -31.52 -10.46
C SER A 716 -19.82 -32.74 -9.99
N PRO A 717 -20.43 -32.70 -8.79
CA PRO A 717 -20.40 -31.60 -7.82
C PRO A 717 -19.03 -31.45 -7.14
N ARG A 718 -18.65 -30.23 -6.75
CA ARG A 718 -17.34 -29.97 -6.11
C ARG A 718 -17.17 -30.57 -4.70
N ARG A 719 -18.25 -31.08 -4.09
CA ARG A 719 -18.23 -31.71 -2.77
C ARG A 719 -19.35 -32.74 -2.64
N TRP A 720 -19.15 -33.72 -1.76
CA TRP A 720 -20.19 -34.66 -1.34
C TRP A 720 -20.61 -34.38 0.09
N ILE A 721 -21.89 -34.12 0.32
CA ILE A 721 -22.47 -34.11 1.66
C ILE A 721 -23.46 -35.26 1.75
N VAL A 722 -23.14 -36.23 2.58
CA VAL A 722 -24.02 -37.33 2.94
C VAL A 722 -24.69 -36.91 4.24
N GLY A 723 -26.00 -36.63 4.17
CA GLY A 723 -26.82 -36.22 5.32
C GLY A 723 -26.96 -37.34 6.36
N SER A 724 -28.03 -37.34 7.15
CA SER A 724 -28.27 -38.36 8.18
C SER A 724 -28.44 -39.75 7.57
N ALA A 725 -27.34 -40.47 7.38
CA ALA A 725 -27.32 -41.79 6.79
C ALA A 725 -27.29 -42.87 7.89
N ALA A 726 -28.15 -43.89 7.74
CA ALA A 726 -28.40 -44.86 8.80
C ALA A 726 -27.24 -45.87 8.95
N LEU A 727 -27.01 -46.34 10.18
CA LEU A 727 -26.00 -47.35 10.47
C LEU A 727 -26.19 -48.60 9.59
N GLY A 728 -25.15 -49.02 8.88
CA GLY A 728 -25.18 -50.19 8.00
C GLY A 728 -25.78 -49.94 6.60
N THR A 729 -25.99 -48.69 6.20
CA THR A 729 -26.41 -48.31 4.84
C THR A 729 -25.22 -47.86 3.99
N SER A 730 -25.44 -47.80 2.69
CA SER A 730 -24.45 -47.32 1.71
C SER A 730 -25.09 -46.23 0.84
N GLU A 731 -24.34 -45.17 0.58
CA GLU A 731 -24.76 -44.04 -0.25
C GLU A 731 -23.83 -43.93 -1.47
N HIS A 732 -24.37 -43.51 -2.61
CA HIS A 732 -23.66 -43.47 -3.89
C HIS A 732 -23.70 -42.08 -4.53
N MET A 733 -22.60 -41.63 -5.14
CA MET A 733 -22.50 -40.36 -5.86
C MET A 733 -21.63 -40.49 -7.10
N GLU A 734 -22.01 -39.79 -8.16
CA GLU A 734 -21.22 -39.64 -9.38
C GLU A 734 -20.62 -38.23 -9.44
N PHE A 735 -19.32 -38.14 -9.77
CA PHE A 735 -18.61 -36.89 -10.01
C PHE A 735 -18.14 -36.85 -11.45
N ILE A 736 -18.45 -35.75 -12.14
CA ILE A 736 -17.86 -35.44 -13.43
C ILE A 736 -16.55 -34.69 -13.17
N VAL A 737 -15.43 -35.25 -13.63
CA VAL A 737 -14.11 -34.61 -13.62
C VAL A 737 -13.88 -34.01 -15.00
N GLU A 738 -13.89 -32.70 -15.12
CA GLU A 738 -13.49 -31.99 -16.33
C GLU A 738 -11.98 -31.73 -16.28
N ASN A 739 -11.23 -32.33 -17.19
CA ASN A 739 -9.81 -32.07 -17.33
C ASN A 739 -9.59 -31.03 -18.44
N ARG A 740 -9.09 -29.84 -18.08
CA ARG A 740 -8.71 -28.77 -19.01
C ARG A 740 -7.20 -28.48 -19.00
N GLY A 741 -6.44 -29.40 -18.39
CA GLY A 741 -4.99 -29.50 -18.44
C GLY A 741 -4.53 -30.71 -19.27
N ARG A 742 -3.30 -31.17 -19.09
CA ARG A 742 -2.78 -32.36 -19.77
C ARG A 742 -3.59 -33.62 -19.44
N ALA A 743 -3.53 -34.62 -20.32
CA ALA A 743 -4.15 -35.91 -20.07
C ALA A 743 -3.69 -36.51 -18.73
N LEU A 744 -4.63 -36.84 -17.86
CA LEU A 744 -4.38 -37.49 -16.58
C LEU A 744 -4.18 -38.98 -16.85
N GLU A 745 -3.03 -39.54 -16.47
CA GLU A 745 -2.67 -40.95 -16.67
C GLU A 745 -2.46 -41.68 -15.33
N ASN A 746 -2.62 -43.00 -15.33
CA ASN A 746 -2.47 -43.87 -14.15
C ASN A 746 -3.28 -43.39 -12.93
N ILE A 747 -4.52 -42.94 -13.19
CA ILE A 747 -5.36 -42.32 -12.17
C ILE A 747 -5.74 -43.36 -11.11
N SER A 748 -5.55 -43.01 -9.84
CA SER A 748 -5.99 -43.79 -8.69
C SER A 748 -6.91 -42.94 -7.80
N TYR A 749 -7.82 -43.63 -7.11
CA TYR A 749 -8.86 -43.01 -6.30
C TYR A 749 -8.82 -43.56 -4.89
N ARG A 750 -8.81 -42.68 -3.89
CA ARG A 750 -8.78 -43.10 -2.48
C ARG A 750 -9.66 -42.20 -1.63
N GLY A 751 -10.45 -42.78 -0.75
CA GLY A 751 -11.11 -42.03 0.33
C GLY A 751 -10.14 -41.82 1.48
N VAL A 752 -10.00 -40.60 1.96
CA VAL A 752 -9.19 -40.24 3.13
C VAL A 752 -10.01 -39.48 4.15
N ILE A 753 -9.66 -39.59 5.42
CA ILE A 753 -10.32 -38.88 6.52
C ILE A 753 -9.29 -38.07 7.29
N LYS A 754 -9.68 -36.86 7.70
CA LYS A 754 -8.84 -36.02 8.54
C LYS A 754 -8.83 -36.59 9.95
N ASN A 755 -7.64 -36.94 10.44
CA ASN A 755 -7.40 -37.25 11.84
C ASN A 755 -6.58 -36.12 12.47
N THR A 756 -7.12 -35.48 13.49
CA THR A 756 -6.41 -34.43 14.24
C THR A 756 -6.05 -34.97 15.61
N SER A 757 -4.76 -35.04 15.89
CA SER A 757 -4.25 -35.35 17.22
C SER A 757 -3.65 -34.09 17.83
N SER A 758 -3.99 -33.80 19.09
CA SER A 758 -3.41 -32.66 19.82
C SER A 758 -2.78 -33.15 21.11
N GLN A 759 -1.56 -32.67 21.37
CA GLN A 759 -0.83 -32.90 22.59
C GLN A 759 -0.67 -31.57 23.34
N ALA A 760 -1.22 -31.49 24.55
CA ALA A 760 -0.97 -30.39 25.46
C ALA A 760 0.24 -30.71 26.33
N LEU A 761 1.16 -29.77 26.42
CA LEU A 761 2.41 -29.79 27.17
C LEU A 761 2.44 -28.53 28.03
N GLY A 762 2.94 -28.61 29.26
CA GLY A 762 3.08 -27.45 30.12
C GLY A 762 4.36 -27.55 30.93
N ASP A 763 5.15 -26.48 30.94
CA ASP A 763 6.44 -26.42 31.65
C ASP A 763 6.82 -24.96 31.92
N SER A 764 8.07 -24.70 32.31
CA SER A 764 8.63 -23.35 32.43
C SER A 764 9.98 -23.21 31.72
N VAL A 765 10.27 -22.00 31.22
CA VAL A 765 11.58 -21.67 30.60
C VAL A 765 12.26 -20.54 31.35
N GLY A 766 13.55 -20.68 31.66
CA GLY A 766 14.37 -19.67 32.35
C GLY A 766 15.11 -18.73 31.40
N TYR A 767 15.77 -17.70 31.95
CA TYR A 767 16.53 -16.71 31.18
C TYR A 767 17.66 -17.37 30.40
N LYS A 768 17.63 -17.21 29.08
CA LYS A 768 18.56 -17.83 28.11
C LYS A 768 18.56 -19.36 28.13
N GLU A 769 17.54 -19.98 28.69
CA GLU A 769 17.36 -21.43 28.65
C GLU A 769 16.49 -21.86 27.47
N THR A 770 16.70 -23.10 27.02
CA THR A 770 15.87 -23.74 26.00
C THR A 770 15.17 -24.93 26.61
N TRP A 771 13.85 -24.92 26.55
CA TRP A 771 13.04 -26.11 26.77
C TRP A 771 12.81 -26.82 25.44
N GLU A 772 12.91 -28.14 25.39
CA GLU A 772 12.68 -28.92 24.17
C GLU A 772 11.86 -30.19 24.42
N LYS A 773 11.04 -30.55 23.44
CA LYS A 773 10.28 -31.81 23.45
C LYS A 773 10.26 -32.47 22.08
N ALA A 774 10.52 -33.79 22.07
CA ALA A 774 10.35 -34.62 20.89
C ALA A 774 8.87 -34.91 20.61
N VAL A 775 8.44 -34.73 19.37
CA VAL A 775 7.10 -35.02 18.85
C VAL A 775 7.25 -36.02 17.70
N ASN A 776 6.58 -37.16 17.78
CA ASN A 776 6.63 -38.15 16.71
C ASN A 776 5.55 -37.82 15.68
N VAL A 777 5.97 -37.49 14.46
CA VAL A 777 5.08 -37.23 13.31
C VAL A 777 4.86 -38.53 12.56
N SER A 778 3.58 -38.85 12.39
CA SER A 778 3.09 -40.05 11.71
C SER A 778 3.20 -39.95 10.19
N GLU A 779 3.06 -41.08 9.51
CA GLU A 779 3.09 -41.15 8.05
C GLU A 779 1.74 -40.66 7.50
N GLY A 780 1.75 -39.70 6.57
CA GLY A 780 0.52 -39.09 6.03
C GLY A 780 0.08 -37.80 6.75
N THR A 781 0.93 -37.22 7.59
CA THR A 781 0.70 -35.91 8.20
C THR A 781 0.78 -34.81 7.14
N ARG A 782 -0.30 -34.03 7.01
CA ARG A 782 -0.40 -32.89 6.09
C ARG A 782 0.00 -31.59 6.75
N ARG A 783 -0.13 -31.49 8.08
CA ARG A 783 0.27 -30.31 8.83
C ARG A 783 0.67 -30.66 10.26
N LEU A 784 1.78 -30.11 10.72
CA LEU A 784 2.17 -30.06 12.11
C LEU A 784 2.13 -28.60 12.57
N SER A 785 1.50 -28.30 13.70
CA SER A 785 1.40 -26.94 14.23
C SER A 785 1.65 -26.90 15.73
N ALA A 786 2.17 -25.78 16.22
CA ALA A 786 2.39 -25.57 17.65
C ALA A 786 1.96 -24.16 18.08
N ARG A 787 1.26 -24.06 19.21
CA ARG A 787 0.85 -22.80 19.83
C ARG A 787 1.26 -22.76 21.29
N LEU A 788 1.97 -21.71 21.68
CA LEU A 788 2.41 -21.44 23.04
C LEU A 788 1.49 -20.42 23.69
N THR A 789 1.14 -20.64 24.95
CA THR A 789 0.39 -19.70 25.77
C THR A 789 1.14 -19.47 27.08
N ILE A 790 1.24 -18.23 27.51
CA ILE A 790 2.08 -17.84 28.66
C ILE A 790 1.19 -17.33 29.79
N ALA A 791 1.51 -17.69 31.04
CA ALA A 791 0.69 -17.30 32.19
C ALA A 791 0.84 -15.83 32.59
N ASP A 792 1.92 -15.17 32.16
CA ASP A 792 2.23 -13.77 32.44
C ASP A 792 1.59 -12.85 31.40
N GLN A 793 0.53 -12.14 31.81
CA GLN A 793 -0.20 -11.18 30.96
C GLN A 793 0.43 -9.78 30.92
N SER A 794 1.60 -9.58 31.55
CA SER A 794 2.27 -8.27 31.59
C SER A 794 2.99 -7.88 30.29
N ASN A 795 3.13 -8.82 29.33
CA ASN A 795 3.89 -8.68 28.09
C ASN A 795 5.36 -8.25 28.28
N THR A 796 5.95 -8.40 29.47
CA THR A 796 7.36 -8.03 29.70
C THR A 796 8.35 -9.15 29.42
N SER A 797 7.86 -10.39 29.23
CA SER A 797 8.70 -11.57 29.05
C SER A 797 8.80 -11.96 27.57
N GLU A 798 10.01 -12.02 26.99
CA GLU A 798 10.24 -12.43 25.59
C GLU A 798 10.62 -13.91 25.48
N VAL A 799 9.90 -14.66 24.63
CA VAL A 799 10.20 -16.07 24.33
C VAL A 799 10.13 -16.36 22.83
N MET A 800 10.74 -17.46 22.41
CA MET A 800 10.69 -17.98 21.03
C MET A 800 10.16 -19.41 20.99
N LEU A 801 9.23 -19.70 20.10
CA LEU A 801 8.73 -21.04 19.78
C LEU A 801 9.29 -21.50 18.43
N VAL A 802 9.84 -22.72 18.33
CA VAL A 802 10.45 -23.26 17.11
C VAL A 802 10.00 -24.71 16.89
N ILE A 803 9.71 -25.10 15.64
CA ILE A 803 9.61 -26.49 15.20
C ILE A 803 10.87 -26.85 14.40
N GLU A 804 11.55 -27.95 14.77
CA GLU A 804 12.72 -28.49 14.07
C GLU A 804 12.42 -29.87 13.46
N ASP A 805 12.97 -30.09 12.27
CA ASP A 805 12.94 -31.36 11.56
C ASP A 805 13.78 -32.46 12.28
N PRO A 806 13.70 -33.73 11.84
CA PRO A 806 14.49 -34.81 12.41
C PRO A 806 16.02 -34.65 12.26
N GLN A 807 16.49 -33.78 11.36
CA GLN A 807 17.89 -33.47 11.12
C GLN A 807 18.40 -32.36 12.04
N GLY A 808 17.49 -31.64 12.71
CA GLY A 808 17.76 -30.55 13.64
C GLY A 808 17.72 -29.16 12.99
N GLU A 809 17.18 -29.04 11.78
CA GLU A 809 17.00 -27.77 11.08
C GLU A 809 15.65 -27.15 11.45
N PRO A 810 15.57 -25.83 11.73
CA PRO A 810 14.31 -25.17 12.05
C PRO A 810 13.45 -24.95 10.80
N GLU A 811 12.19 -25.39 10.86
CA GLU A 811 11.25 -25.30 9.72
C GLU A 811 10.27 -24.12 9.86
N ASP A 812 9.83 -23.80 11.07
CA ASP A 812 9.04 -22.58 11.36
C ASP A 812 9.24 -22.10 12.81
N TYR A 813 9.11 -20.79 13.05
CA TYR A 813 9.32 -20.16 14.35
C TYR A 813 8.51 -18.89 14.59
N ALA A 814 8.28 -18.57 15.87
CA ALA A 814 7.66 -17.32 16.33
C ALA A 814 8.42 -16.76 17.53
N LEU A 815 8.66 -15.45 17.55
CA LEU A 815 9.34 -14.72 18.63
C LEU A 815 8.47 -13.57 19.09
N GLY A 816 8.33 -13.37 20.40
CA GLY A 816 7.64 -12.20 20.95
C GLY A 816 7.26 -12.34 22.42
N SER A 817 6.49 -11.37 22.91
CA SER A 817 5.94 -11.33 24.26
C SER A 817 4.49 -11.83 24.28
N GLY A 818 4.13 -12.69 25.24
CA GLY A 818 2.77 -13.24 25.39
C GLY A 818 2.57 -14.55 24.61
N ASP A 819 1.32 -14.85 24.24
CA ASP A 819 0.99 -16.09 23.51
C ASP A 819 1.62 -16.09 22.10
N LEU A 820 2.25 -17.19 21.70
CA LEU A 820 2.91 -17.33 20.40
C LEU A 820 2.31 -18.45 19.55
N GLY A 821 2.36 -18.27 18.23
CA GLY A 821 1.88 -19.23 17.23
C GLY A 821 0.44 -18.98 16.75
N PRO A 822 -0.09 -19.87 15.89
CA PRO A 822 0.50 -21.15 15.52
C PRO A 822 1.72 -20.98 14.61
N VAL A 823 2.80 -21.69 14.92
CA VAL A 823 3.86 -22.01 13.94
C VAL A 823 3.45 -23.31 13.24
N GLU A 824 3.62 -23.42 11.92
CA GLU A 824 3.08 -24.50 11.11
C GLU A 824 4.08 -25.01 10.06
N VAL A 825 4.15 -26.33 9.92
CA VAL A 825 4.90 -27.03 8.87
C VAL A 825 3.90 -27.79 8.00
N SER A 826 3.92 -27.54 6.69
CA SER A 826 3.10 -28.25 5.70
C SER A 826 3.82 -29.51 5.21
N GLU A 827 3.09 -30.62 5.11
CA GLU A 827 3.57 -31.94 4.68
C GLU A 827 4.86 -32.43 5.38
N PRO A 828 4.94 -32.40 6.73
CA PRO A 828 6.14 -32.81 7.44
C PRO A 828 6.46 -34.29 7.17
N GLY A 829 7.73 -34.58 6.86
CA GLY A 829 8.20 -35.95 6.71
C GLY A 829 8.00 -36.78 7.98
N LYS A 830 7.69 -38.08 7.83
CA LYS A 830 7.59 -39.01 8.96
C LYS A 830 8.89 -39.01 9.77
N GLY A 831 8.81 -38.87 11.09
CA GLY A 831 9.99 -38.88 11.93
C GLY A 831 9.76 -38.33 13.32
N THR A 832 10.84 -38.22 14.09
CA THR A 832 10.82 -37.57 15.40
C THR A 832 11.27 -36.13 15.23
N TRP A 833 10.31 -35.22 15.25
CA TRP A 833 10.49 -33.78 15.20
C TRP A 833 10.71 -33.23 16.62
N LYS A 834 11.16 -31.98 16.73
CA LYS A 834 11.31 -31.31 18.02
C LYS A 834 10.56 -29.99 18.03
N VAL A 835 9.95 -29.67 19.17
CA VAL A 835 9.40 -28.35 19.45
C VAL A 835 10.20 -27.74 20.59
N LYS A 836 10.68 -26.51 20.40
CA LYS A 836 11.53 -25.79 21.35
C LYS A 836 10.89 -24.49 21.80
N VAL A 837 11.08 -24.15 23.06
CA VAL A 837 10.74 -22.84 23.63
C VAL A 837 12.01 -22.24 24.23
N TYR A 838 12.42 -21.07 23.75
CA TYR A 838 13.59 -20.34 24.26
C TYR A 838 13.14 -19.14 25.08
N GLY A 839 13.68 -18.96 26.29
CA GLY A 839 13.45 -17.76 27.10
C GLY A 839 14.51 -16.70 26.80
N TYR A 840 14.15 -15.61 26.13
CA TYR A 840 15.11 -14.55 25.79
C TYR A 840 15.27 -13.57 26.95
N ASP A 841 14.19 -12.89 27.32
CA ASP A 841 14.11 -12.00 28.48
C ASP A 841 12.96 -12.45 29.37
N VAL A 842 13.24 -13.45 30.21
CA VAL A 842 12.26 -14.05 31.13
C VAL A 842 12.82 -14.06 32.55
N PRO A 843 11.99 -14.08 33.60
CA PRO A 843 12.50 -14.12 34.97
C PRO A 843 13.42 -15.31 35.23
N ASP A 844 14.52 -15.09 35.96
CA ASP A 844 15.43 -16.17 36.40
C ASP A 844 14.69 -17.27 37.22
N SER A 845 13.52 -16.96 37.78
CA SER A 845 12.67 -17.91 38.48
C SER A 845 11.91 -18.89 37.57
N GLY A 846 12.01 -18.72 36.24
CA GLY A 846 11.29 -19.48 35.23
C GLY A 846 9.95 -18.85 34.87
N LEU A 847 9.64 -18.82 33.57
CA LEU A 847 8.35 -18.39 33.03
C LEU A 847 7.50 -19.61 32.66
N PRO A 848 6.36 -19.85 33.34
CA PRO A 848 5.48 -20.97 33.03
C PRO A 848 4.69 -20.74 31.73
N PHE A 849 4.57 -21.79 30.93
CA PHE A 849 3.85 -21.80 29.66
C PHE A 849 3.04 -23.09 29.48
N ASN A 850 2.00 -23.02 28.63
CA ASN A 850 1.30 -24.16 28.06
C ASN A 850 1.49 -24.17 26.54
N LEU A 851 1.98 -25.27 26.01
CA LEU A 851 2.20 -25.52 24.60
C LEU A 851 1.20 -26.55 24.09
N THR A 852 0.48 -26.24 23.02
CA THR A 852 -0.38 -27.20 22.31
C THR A 852 0.24 -27.51 20.95
N VAL A 853 0.61 -28.77 20.73
CA VAL A 853 1.08 -29.27 19.44
C VAL A 853 -0.07 -30.02 18.78
N THR A 854 -0.39 -29.69 17.54
CA THR A 854 -1.47 -30.31 16.78
C THR A 854 -0.95 -30.90 15.47
N GLU A 855 -1.20 -32.18 15.28
CA GLU A 855 -0.89 -32.95 14.08
C GLU A 855 -2.19 -33.22 13.32
N ASP A 856 -2.25 -32.77 12.07
CA ASP A 856 -3.33 -33.07 11.13
C ASP A 856 -2.83 -34.10 10.10
N SER A 857 -3.32 -35.34 10.19
CA SER A 857 -3.00 -36.42 9.24
C SER A 857 -4.21 -36.83 8.40
N MET A 858 -3.92 -37.41 7.24
CA MET A 858 -4.93 -38.03 6.37
C MET A 858 -4.75 -39.55 6.42
N GLU A 859 -5.75 -40.25 6.94
CA GLU A 859 -5.78 -41.71 7.00
C GLU A 859 -6.75 -42.29 5.96
N ASP A 860 -6.52 -43.54 5.54
CA ASP A 860 -7.44 -44.24 4.64
C ASP A 860 -8.83 -44.32 5.26
N TRP A 861 -9.80 -43.67 4.62
CA TRP A 861 -11.18 -43.74 5.05
C TRP A 861 -11.82 -45.00 4.51
N SER A 862 -11.75 -46.07 5.29
CA SER A 862 -12.32 -47.38 4.96
C SER A 862 -13.80 -47.38 4.58
N TRP A 863 -14.53 -46.28 4.79
CA TRP A 863 -15.95 -46.17 4.44
C TRP A 863 -16.12 -45.85 2.96
N ILE A 864 -15.20 -45.09 2.36
CA ILE A 864 -15.34 -44.59 0.99
C ILE A 864 -14.57 -45.50 0.04
N VAL A 865 -15.25 -45.94 -1.01
CA VAL A 865 -14.68 -46.63 -2.15
C VAL A 865 -14.99 -45.80 -3.40
N ALA A 866 -13.96 -45.21 -4.00
CA ALA A 866 -14.09 -44.46 -5.24
C ALA A 866 -13.48 -45.25 -6.41
N ARG A 867 -14.12 -45.20 -7.57
CA ARG A 867 -13.71 -45.86 -8.81
C ARG A 867 -13.97 -44.93 -10.00
N GLY A 868 -13.11 -44.99 -11.00
CA GLY A 868 -13.22 -44.16 -12.19
C GLY A 868 -12.27 -44.62 -13.28
N PRO A 869 -12.19 -43.89 -14.40
CA PRO A 869 -11.29 -44.22 -15.50
C PRO A 869 -9.81 -44.09 -15.10
N GLY A 870 -8.96 -45.04 -15.50
CA GLY A 870 -7.51 -44.96 -15.25
C GLY A 870 -6.78 -43.88 -16.08
N ARG A 871 -7.48 -43.20 -16.99
CA ARG A 871 -6.99 -42.12 -17.84
C ARG A 871 -8.13 -41.18 -18.25
N ILE A 872 -7.90 -39.87 -18.21
CA ILE A 872 -8.83 -38.84 -18.70
C ILE A 872 -8.04 -37.97 -19.69
N GLU A 873 -8.46 -37.94 -20.96
CA GLU A 873 -7.78 -37.14 -21.99
C GLU A 873 -7.86 -35.64 -21.67
N SER A 874 -6.98 -34.86 -22.29
CA SER A 874 -7.05 -33.41 -22.20
C SER A 874 -8.35 -32.87 -22.82
N ASP A 875 -8.86 -31.77 -22.27
CA ASP A 875 -10.12 -31.12 -22.66
C ASP A 875 -11.31 -32.09 -22.72
N SER A 876 -11.34 -33.07 -21.82
CA SER A 876 -12.35 -34.13 -21.75
C SER A 876 -12.87 -34.38 -20.34
N ASN A 877 -13.98 -35.12 -20.25
CA ASN A 877 -14.63 -35.41 -18.98
C ASN A 877 -14.48 -36.90 -18.62
N GLY A 878 -14.13 -37.18 -17.36
CA GLY A 878 -14.22 -38.50 -16.74
C GLY A 878 -15.36 -38.57 -15.73
N THR A 879 -15.87 -39.76 -15.47
CA THR A 879 -16.88 -40.00 -14.42
C THR A 879 -16.28 -40.85 -13.32
N ILE A 880 -16.34 -40.35 -12.08
CA ILE A 880 -15.96 -41.09 -10.87
C ILE A 880 -17.25 -41.51 -10.17
N GLU A 881 -17.35 -42.80 -9.88
CA GLU A 881 -18.36 -43.37 -9.00
C GLU A 881 -17.76 -43.53 -7.60
N ALA A 882 -18.38 -42.93 -6.59
CA ALA A 882 -18.00 -43.10 -5.21
C ALA A 882 -19.15 -43.72 -4.41
N GLU A 883 -18.82 -44.71 -3.60
CA GLU A 883 -19.73 -45.37 -2.68
C GLU A 883 -19.19 -45.20 -1.26
N ILE A 884 -20.03 -44.77 -0.33
CA ILE A 884 -19.68 -44.72 1.09
C ILE A 884 -20.50 -45.72 1.88
N ASN A 885 -19.82 -46.55 2.67
CA ASN A 885 -20.38 -47.62 3.48
C ASN A 885 -20.30 -47.26 4.97
N ILE A 886 -21.45 -47.06 5.62
CA ILE A 886 -21.49 -46.61 7.01
C ILE A 886 -21.51 -47.83 7.93
N PRO A 887 -20.49 -48.04 8.79
CA PRO A 887 -20.42 -49.19 9.69
C PRO A 887 -21.58 -49.22 10.69
N ARG A 888 -22.02 -50.43 11.04
CA ARG A 888 -23.10 -50.63 12.04
C ARG A 888 -22.74 -50.19 13.46
N ASN A 889 -21.46 -49.97 13.74
CA ASN A 889 -20.89 -49.60 15.03
C ASN A 889 -20.30 -48.17 15.06
N ALA A 890 -20.57 -47.35 14.04
CA ALA A 890 -20.10 -45.97 14.02
C ALA A 890 -20.69 -45.19 15.20
N SER A 891 -19.82 -44.56 16.00
CA SER A 891 -20.18 -43.83 17.24
C SER A 891 -19.99 -42.32 17.14
N VAL A 892 -19.53 -41.81 15.99
CA VAL A 892 -19.21 -40.40 15.77
C VAL A 892 -20.37 -39.73 15.00
N PRO A 893 -20.88 -38.57 15.45
CA PRO A 893 -22.05 -37.93 14.83
C PRO A 893 -21.76 -37.40 13.43
N ARG A 894 -20.51 -37.00 13.14
CA ARG A 894 -20.07 -36.49 11.85
C ARG A 894 -18.60 -36.81 11.58
N LEU A 895 -18.28 -37.14 10.34
CA LEU A 895 -16.93 -37.36 9.86
C LEU A 895 -16.70 -36.54 8.59
N ASP A 896 -15.57 -35.85 8.52
CA ASP A 896 -15.15 -35.05 7.37
C ASP A 896 -13.87 -35.66 6.78
N GLY A 897 -13.89 -35.90 5.48
CA GLY A 897 -12.80 -36.48 4.72
C GLY A 897 -12.84 -36.00 3.29
N GLN A 898 -12.15 -36.70 2.40
CA GLN A 898 -12.01 -36.32 0.99
C GLN A 898 -11.86 -37.57 0.12
N ILE A 899 -12.22 -37.45 -1.15
CA ILE A 899 -11.78 -38.39 -2.20
C ILE A 899 -10.57 -37.75 -2.87
N GLU A 900 -9.41 -38.39 -2.75
CA GLU A 900 -8.19 -38.04 -3.48
C GLU A 900 -8.20 -38.74 -4.85
N ILE A 901 -7.97 -37.96 -5.90
CA ILE A 901 -7.75 -38.40 -7.27
C ILE A 901 -6.28 -38.15 -7.57
N VAL A 902 -5.48 -39.21 -7.68
CA VAL A 902 -4.03 -39.09 -7.86
C VAL A 902 -3.66 -39.52 -9.28
N SER A 903 -2.95 -38.66 -10.01
CA SER A 903 -2.41 -38.93 -11.34
C SER A 903 -0.94 -38.51 -11.39
N GLY A 904 -0.02 -39.47 -11.36
CA GLY A 904 1.42 -39.18 -11.25
C GLY A 904 1.74 -38.45 -9.95
N ASN A 905 2.27 -37.23 -10.06
CA ASN A 905 2.58 -36.34 -8.92
C ASN A 905 1.41 -35.40 -8.55
N GLN A 906 0.32 -35.38 -9.34
CA GLN A 906 -0.81 -34.49 -9.11
C GLN A 906 -1.89 -35.16 -8.26
N THR A 907 -2.42 -34.44 -7.27
CA THR A 907 -3.51 -34.90 -6.40
C THR A 907 -4.65 -33.89 -6.37
N PHE A 908 -5.83 -34.30 -6.79
CA PHE A 908 -7.06 -33.49 -6.74
C PHE A 908 -7.98 -34.02 -5.64
N GLN A 909 -8.71 -33.13 -4.97
CA GLN A 909 -9.53 -33.49 -3.81
C GLN A 909 -11.00 -33.13 -4.01
N ILE A 910 -11.88 -34.08 -3.69
CA ILE A 910 -13.33 -33.83 -3.55
C ILE A 910 -13.68 -33.95 -2.07
N PRO A 911 -14.01 -32.86 -1.37
CA PRO A 911 -14.41 -32.91 0.04
C PRO A 911 -15.66 -33.76 0.25
N VAL A 912 -15.64 -34.65 1.24
CA VAL A 912 -16.74 -35.53 1.64
C VAL A 912 -17.08 -35.31 3.11
N SER A 913 -18.35 -35.09 3.42
CA SER A 913 -18.84 -34.93 4.79
C SER A 913 -20.00 -35.88 5.03
N VAL A 914 -20.00 -36.59 6.17
CA VAL A 914 -20.95 -37.66 6.47
C VAL A 914 -21.52 -37.46 7.87
N ALA A 915 -22.84 -37.35 7.97
CA ALA A 915 -23.54 -37.39 9.25
C ALA A 915 -24.10 -38.79 9.51
N VAL A 916 -23.73 -39.43 10.62
CA VAL A 916 -24.24 -40.77 10.96
C VAL A 916 -25.53 -40.62 11.75
N ALA A 917 -26.66 -41.02 11.15
CA ALA A 917 -27.99 -40.76 11.69
C ALA A 917 -28.27 -41.51 13.00
N GLY A 918 -28.41 -40.72 14.07
CA GLY A 918 -29.32 -41.03 15.16
C GLY A 918 -30.68 -40.31 15.06
N THR A 919 -30.82 -39.26 14.26
CA THR A 919 -32.02 -38.40 14.28
C THR A 919 -32.24 -37.71 12.92
N LEU A 920 -33.49 -37.66 12.43
CA LEU A 920 -33.89 -37.10 11.12
C LEU A 920 -34.91 -35.96 11.29
N LEU A 921 -34.83 -34.92 10.46
CA LEU A 921 -35.79 -33.82 10.38
C LEU A 921 -36.77 -34.05 9.23
N LEU A 922 -38.06 -34.25 9.54
CA LEU A 922 -39.10 -34.64 8.59
C LEU A 922 -39.75 -33.46 7.84
N GLY A 923 -39.39 -32.22 8.21
CA GLY A 923 -40.00 -31.00 7.67
C GLY A 923 -41.25 -30.58 8.43
N MET A 924 -42.07 -29.72 7.83
CA MET A 924 -43.29 -29.18 8.46
C MET A 924 -44.42 -30.20 8.42
N GLU A 925 -44.90 -30.63 9.59
CA GLU A 925 -46.03 -31.55 9.74
C GLU A 925 -47.34 -30.81 10.05
N GLU A 926 -47.25 -29.64 10.70
CA GLU A 926 -48.42 -28.84 11.06
C GLU A 926 -48.20 -27.34 10.81
N SER A 927 -49.25 -26.67 10.34
CA SER A 927 -49.36 -25.20 10.34
C SER A 927 -50.72 -24.78 10.90
N LYS A 928 -50.73 -24.04 12.01
CA LYS A 928 -51.94 -23.49 12.63
C LYS A 928 -51.90 -21.97 12.63
N TYR A 929 -53.07 -21.36 12.52
CA TYR A 929 -53.27 -19.92 12.51
C TYR A 929 -54.31 -19.60 13.58
N GLU A 930 -53.96 -18.76 14.55
CA GLU A 930 -54.85 -18.37 15.65
C GLU A 930 -55.37 -16.95 15.37
N ASP A 931 -56.70 -16.82 15.35
CA ASP A 931 -57.44 -15.56 15.39
C ASP A 931 -58.22 -15.57 16.72
N ASP A 932 -57.57 -15.13 17.78
CA ASP A 932 -58.05 -15.22 19.17
C ASP A 932 -59.15 -14.20 19.47
N ASN A 933 -59.19 -13.09 18.73
CA ASN A 933 -60.14 -12.01 18.93
C ASN A 933 -61.28 -11.96 17.88
N ASP A 934 -61.22 -12.83 16.86
CA ASP A 934 -62.18 -13.01 15.77
C ASP A 934 -62.39 -11.71 14.94
N ASP A 935 -61.35 -10.87 14.83
CA ASP A 935 -61.36 -9.61 14.07
C ASP A 935 -60.94 -9.77 12.60
N GLY A 936 -60.61 -11.01 12.20
CA GLY A 936 -60.23 -11.37 10.85
C GLY A 936 -58.74 -11.27 10.57
N TYR A 937 -57.92 -10.95 11.56
CA TYR A 937 -56.46 -10.99 11.49
C TYR A 937 -55.87 -12.05 12.43
N PHE A 938 -54.91 -12.82 11.95
CA PHE A 938 -54.26 -13.84 12.77
C PHE A 938 -53.23 -13.24 13.74
N GLU A 939 -53.35 -13.48 15.05
CA GLU A 939 -52.36 -13.06 16.05
C GLU A 939 -51.13 -13.96 16.11
N SER A 940 -51.25 -15.23 15.71
CA SER A 940 -50.14 -16.18 15.81
C SER A 940 -50.11 -17.18 14.65
N LEU A 941 -48.89 -17.52 14.24
CA LEU A 941 -48.58 -18.62 13.32
C LEU A 941 -47.83 -19.70 14.10
N ILE A 942 -48.37 -20.90 14.19
CA ILE A 942 -47.69 -22.05 14.81
C ILE A 942 -47.26 -23.00 13.71
N LEU A 943 -45.95 -23.25 13.62
CA LEU A 943 -45.31 -24.17 12.70
C LEU A 943 -44.77 -25.36 13.50
N GLY A 944 -45.20 -26.56 13.16
CA GLY A 944 -44.76 -27.78 13.80
C GLY A 944 -43.89 -28.61 12.85
N PHE A 945 -42.67 -28.94 13.30
CA PHE A 945 -41.69 -29.66 12.50
C PHE A 945 -41.41 -31.04 13.10
N GLY A 946 -41.64 -32.09 12.32
CA GLY A 946 -41.44 -33.47 12.75
C GLY A 946 -39.96 -33.80 12.89
N VAL A 947 -39.57 -34.43 13.99
CA VAL A 947 -38.21 -34.95 14.22
C VAL A 947 -38.30 -36.41 14.64
N ASN A 948 -37.66 -37.28 13.85
CA ASN A 948 -37.57 -38.70 14.15
C ASN A 948 -36.30 -38.97 14.97
N VAL A 949 -36.46 -39.34 16.25
CA VAL A 949 -35.36 -39.44 17.21
C VAL A 949 -35.07 -40.89 17.55
N THR A 950 -33.86 -41.36 17.25
CA THR A 950 -33.37 -42.68 17.70
C THR A 950 -32.36 -42.57 18.86
N VAL A 951 -31.78 -41.38 19.08
CA VAL A 951 -30.95 -41.06 20.25
C VAL A 951 -31.60 -39.95 21.08
N PRO A 952 -32.05 -40.20 22.32
CA PRO A 952 -32.60 -39.16 23.19
C PRO A 952 -31.62 -38.01 23.39
N GLY A 953 -32.06 -36.76 23.22
CA GLY A 953 -31.17 -35.61 23.29
C GLY A 953 -31.89 -34.27 23.28
N SER A 954 -31.13 -33.19 23.50
CA SER A 954 -31.60 -31.83 23.29
C SER A 954 -31.27 -31.41 21.86
N TYR A 955 -32.28 -31.04 21.09
CA TYR A 955 -32.15 -30.67 19.70
C TYR A 955 -32.53 -29.22 19.49
N ARG A 956 -31.72 -28.47 18.74
CA ARG A 956 -31.97 -27.09 18.36
C ARG A 956 -32.36 -27.02 16.90
N LEU A 957 -33.58 -26.59 16.61
CA LEU A 957 -34.06 -26.35 15.26
C LEU A 957 -33.90 -24.88 14.93
N GLU A 958 -33.28 -24.57 13.79
CA GLU A 958 -33.10 -23.22 13.25
C GLU A 958 -33.66 -23.11 11.84
N GLY A 959 -34.12 -21.94 11.43
CA GLY A 959 -34.55 -21.65 10.06
C GLY A 959 -34.88 -20.18 9.87
N THR A 960 -35.33 -19.81 8.68
CA THR A 960 -35.77 -18.43 8.39
C THR A 960 -37.13 -18.44 7.70
N LEU A 961 -38.12 -17.80 8.32
CA LEU A 961 -39.37 -17.47 7.68
C LEU A 961 -39.12 -16.29 6.73
N THR A 962 -39.51 -16.43 5.47
CA THR A 962 -39.29 -15.48 4.39
C THR A 962 -40.59 -15.16 3.66
N ASP A 963 -40.67 -13.99 3.02
CA ASP A 963 -41.77 -13.63 2.14
C ASP A 963 -41.62 -14.26 0.73
N CYS A 964 -42.53 -13.93 -0.19
CA CYS A 964 -42.54 -14.54 -1.52
C CYS A 964 -41.26 -14.23 -2.34
N GLU A 965 -40.60 -13.09 -2.08
CA GLU A 965 -39.36 -12.60 -2.72
C GLU A 965 -38.09 -13.11 -2.01
N GLY A 966 -38.24 -13.83 -0.89
CA GLY A 966 -37.13 -14.36 -0.11
C GLY A 966 -36.57 -13.40 0.93
N ARG A 967 -37.25 -12.28 1.21
CA ARG A 967 -36.85 -11.38 2.31
C ARG A 967 -37.17 -12.03 3.65
N ALA A 968 -36.23 -11.98 4.58
CA ALA A 968 -36.40 -12.53 5.92
C ALA A 968 -37.49 -11.77 6.70
N ILE A 969 -38.47 -12.51 7.19
CA ILE A 969 -39.50 -12.04 8.13
C ILE A 969 -39.00 -12.26 9.56
N LYS A 970 -38.56 -13.49 9.87
CA LYS A 970 -38.09 -13.90 11.20
C LYS A 970 -37.16 -15.10 11.12
N MET A 971 -36.02 -15.03 11.82
CA MET A 971 -35.24 -16.23 12.13
C MET A 971 -35.98 -17.04 13.20
N ILE A 972 -36.28 -18.30 12.90
CA ILE A 972 -37.00 -19.20 13.79
C ILE A 972 -35.98 -20.13 14.47
N GLU A 973 -35.99 -20.17 15.79
CA GLU A 973 -35.11 -21.04 16.58
C GLU A 973 -35.89 -21.68 17.74
N ARG A 974 -35.71 -22.99 17.95
CA ARG A 974 -36.26 -23.68 19.12
C ARG A 974 -35.38 -24.83 19.58
N ILE A 975 -35.05 -24.84 20.86
CA ILE A 975 -34.46 -26.00 21.53
C ILE A 975 -35.58 -26.84 22.15
N LYS A 976 -35.59 -28.14 21.86
CA LYS A 976 -36.50 -29.11 22.48
C LYS A 976 -35.77 -30.39 22.84
N VAL A 977 -35.99 -30.84 24.08
CA VAL A 977 -35.55 -32.17 24.52
C VAL A 977 -36.53 -33.20 23.99
N LEU A 978 -36.02 -34.15 23.21
CA LEU A 978 -36.81 -35.24 22.63
C LEU A 978 -36.25 -36.57 23.11
N THR A 979 -37.08 -37.35 23.81
CA THR A 979 -36.75 -38.69 24.31
C THR A 979 -37.19 -39.81 23.36
N ARG A 980 -38.01 -39.47 22.36
CA ARG A 980 -38.52 -40.28 21.26
C ARG A 980 -38.91 -39.34 20.13
N SER A 981 -39.20 -39.89 18.95
CA SER A 981 -39.71 -39.11 17.80
C SER A 981 -40.90 -38.23 18.22
N GLY A 982 -40.90 -36.99 17.74
CA GLY A 982 -41.87 -35.97 18.12
C GLY A 982 -41.65 -34.68 17.35
N GLU A 983 -42.50 -33.70 17.62
CA GLU A 983 -42.55 -32.45 16.86
C GLU A 983 -41.86 -31.31 17.62
N ILE A 984 -41.18 -30.39 16.93
CA ILE A 984 -40.69 -29.13 17.48
C ILE A 984 -41.59 -28.01 16.97
N ASN A 985 -42.34 -27.39 17.89
CA ASN A 985 -43.32 -26.35 17.55
C ASN A 985 -42.71 -24.97 17.77
N LEU A 986 -42.90 -24.12 16.77
CA LEU A 986 -42.42 -22.75 16.69
C LEU A 986 -43.63 -21.84 16.52
N THR A 987 -43.77 -20.86 17.41
CA THR A 987 -44.82 -19.85 17.34
C THR A 987 -44.21 -18.53 16.89
N VAL A 988 -44.71 -17.96 15.81
CA VAL A 988 -44.33 -16.64 15.29
C VAL A 988 -45.50 -15.68 15.50
N ASN A 989 -45.22 -14.50 16.02
CA ASN A 989 -46.24 -13.49 16.28
C ASN A 989 -46.74 -12.87 14.97
N GLY A 990 -48.06 -12.76 14.80
CA GLY A 990 -48.71 -12.20 13.62
C GLY A 990 -48.32 -10.73 13.36
N SER A 991 -48.06 -9.96 14.41
CA SER A 991 -47.59 -8.58 14.27
C SER A 991 -46.19 -8.46 13.69
N GLU A 992 -45.31 -9.42 13.97
CA GLU A 992 -43.98 -9.51 13.38
C GLU A 992 -44.07 -9.91 11.91
N ILE A 993 -44.96 -10.86 11.59
CA ILE A 993 -45.24 -11.26 10.22
C ILE A 993 -45.77 -10.07 9.41
N TRP A 994 -46.76 -9.34 9.92
CA TRP A 994 -47.35 -8.20 9.24
C TRP A 994 -46.35 -7.06 8.99
N LYS A 995 -45.46 -6.81 9.96
CA LYS A 995 -44.44 -5.74 9.90
C LYS A 995 -43.36 -6.05 8.88
N SER A 996 -42.77 -7.24 8.91
CA SER A 996 -41.57 -7.58 8.14
C SER A 996 -41.88 -8.25 6.79
N GLY A 997 -43.06 -8.85 6.62
CA GLY A 997 -43.46 -9.52 5.38
C GLY A 997 -43.99 -8.57 4.32
N GLY A 998 -43.45 -8.66 3.10
CA GLY A 998 -43.89 -7.85 1.96
C GLY A 998 -44.94 -8.52 1.08
N CYS A 999 -44.91 -9.86 0.93
CA CYS A 999 -45.85 -10.60 0.07
C CYS A 999 -45.98 -12.08 0.44
N GLY A 1000 -47.16 -12.68 0.17
CA GLY A 1000 -47.39 -14.13 0.23
C GLY A 1000 -47.28 -14.87 -1.12
N PRO A 1001 -47.22 -16.21 -1.14
CA PRO A 1001 -47.14 -17.10 0.02
C PRO A 1001 -45.74 -17.05 0.68
N MET A 1002 -45.72 -17.15 2.02
CA MET A 1002 -44.49 -17.16 2.80
C MET A 1002 -43.78 -18.52 2.69
N LYS A 1003 -42.47 -18.56 2.98
CA LYS A 1003 -41.65 -19.77 2.88
C LYS A 1003 -40.74 -19.91 4.09
N VAL A 1004 -40.45 -21.14 4.50
CA VAL A 1004 -39.36 -21.41 5.45
C VAL A 1004 -38.13 -21.88 4.68
N GLN A 1005 -36.99 -21.23 4.91
CA GLN A 1005 -35.71 -21.52 4.28
C GLN A 1005 -34.66 -21.91 5.33
N ASN A 1006 -33.61 -22.60 4.89
CA ASN A 1006 -32.47 -22.98 5.74
C ASN A 1006 -32.87 -23.69 7.03
N LEU A 1007 -33.84 -24.60 6.96
CA LEU A 1007 -34.30 -25.33 8.14
C LEU A 1007 -33.28 -26.41 8.52
N ILE A 1008 -32.67 -26.25 9.69
CA ILE A 1008 -31.51 -27.01 10.14
C ILE A 1008 -31.74 -27.50 11.58
N LEU A 1009 -31.39 -28.75 11.86
CA LEU A 1009 -31.40 -29.34 13.20
C LEU A 1009 -29.96 -29.47 13.70
N TYR A 1010 -29.72 -29.08 14.96
CA TYR A 1010 -28.45 -29.21 15.66
C TYR A 1010 -28.61 -30.02 16.95
N ASP A 1011 -27.51 -30.60 17.45
CA ASP A 1011 -27.45 -31.26 18.75
C ASP A 1011 -27.08 -30.30 19.90
N SER A 1012 -26.95 -30.80 21.12
CA SER A 1012 -26.60 -30.01 22.30
C SER A 1012 -25.19 -29.43 22.29
N SER A 1013 -24.31 -29.92 21.42
CA SER A 1013 -22.94 -29.43 21.25
C SER A 1013 -22.83 -28.42 20.10
N GLY A 1014 -23.95 -28.08 19.44
CA GLY A 1014 -23.98 -27.15 18.31
C GLY A 1014 -23.59 -27.80 16.98
N ASN A 1015 -23.48 -29.14 16.92
CA ASN A 1015 -23.19 -29.83 15.68
C ASN A 1015 -24.44 -29.94 14.81
N LEU A 1016 -24.28 -29.78 13.50
CA LEU A 1016 -25.32 -30.04 12.52
C LEU A 1016 -25.76 -31.50 12.57
N VAL A 1017 -27.03 -31.76 12.89
CA VAL A 1017 -27.65 -33.10 12.92
C VAL A 1017 -28.27 -33.44 11.57
N ASP A 1018 -29.11 -32.54 11.04
CA ASP A 1018 -29.79 -32.73 9.75
C ASP A 1018 -30.21 -31.39 9.14
N ARG A 1019 -30.45 -31.34 7.83
CA ARG A 1019 -30.95 -30.16 7.12
C ARG A 1019 -32.11 -30.58 6.23
N TYR A 1020 -33.23 -29.87 6.33
CA TYR A 1020 -34.38 -30.14 5.48
C TYR A 1020 -34.25 -29.40 4.15
N GLU A 1021 -34.05 -30.17 3.07
CA GLU A 1021 -33.89 -29.65 1.70
C GLU A 1021 -35.22 -29.45 0.94
N GLY A 1022 -36.36 -29.86 1.53
CA GLY A 1022 -37.67 -29.69 0.93
C GLY A 1022 -38.19 -28.25 0.96
N LYS A 1023 -39.08 -27.91 0.03
CA LYS A 1023 -39.75 -26.59 0.02
C LYS A 1023 -40.89 -26.57 1.03
N ILE A 1024 -40.82 -25.65 1.99
CA ILE A 1024 -41.88 -25.40 2.96
C ILE A 1024 -42.58 -24.10 2.59
N THR A 1025 -43.86 -24.19 2.22
CA THR A 1025 -44.68 -23.04 1.83
C THR A 1025 -45.82 -22.86 2.82
N ILE A 1026 -46.06 -21.63 3.23
CA ILE A 1026 -47.15 -21.22 4.10
C ILE A 1026 -48.10 -20.36 3.25
N GLU A 1027 -49.28 -20.92 2.96
CA GLU A 1027 -50.30 -20.34 2.08
C GLU A 1027 -51.07 -19.19 2.74
N LYS A 1028 -50.35 -18.21 3.30
CA LYS A 1028 -50.89 -16.97 3.87
C LYS A 1028 -50.08 -15.77 3.40
N ASP A 1029 -50.77 -14.67 3.17
CA ASP A 1029 -50.15 -13.38 2.93
C ASP A 1029 -49.83 -12.70 4.28
N PRO A 1030 -48.64 -12.08 4.44
CA PRO A 1030 -48.28 -11.37 5.67
C PRO A 1030 -49.32 -10.34 6.13
N LYS A 1031 -50.07 -9.73 5.22
CA LYS A 1031 -51.09 -8.72 5.54
C LYS A 1031 -52.39 -9.29 6.10
N GLN A 1032 -52.52 -10.62 6.19
CA GLN A 1032 -53.62 -11.31 6.87
C GLN A 1032 -53.38 -11.50 8.37
N PHE A 1033 -52.20 -11.11 8.88
CA PHE A 1033 -51.87 -11.20 10.30
C PHE A 1033 -52.11 -9.86 11.02
N GLN A 1034 -52.26 -9.90 12.35
CA GLN A 1034 -52.62 -8.75 13.18
C GLN A 1034 -51.58 -7.63 13.04
N PRO A 1035 -51.92 -6.43 12.54
CA PRO A 1035 -50.96 -5.32 12.52
C PRO A 1035 -50.54 -4.92 13.94
N PRO A 1036 -49.26 -4.56 14.16
CA PRO A 1036 -48.81 -4.04 15.45
C PRO A 1036 -49.51 -2.71 15.76
N LEU A 1037 -49.69 -2.40 17.05
CA LEU A 1037 -50.31 -1.15 17.49
C LEU A 1037 -49.50 0.10 17.06
N ALA A 1038 -48.18 -0.02 17.10
CA ALA A 1038 -47.19 0.91 16.60
C ALA A 1038 -45.85 0.16 16.44
N TYR A 1039 -44.91 0.67 15.65
CA TYR A 1039 -43.58 0.05 15.51
C TYR A 1039 -42.50 1.09 15.23
N LEU A 1040 -41.26 0.77 15.61
CA LEU A 1040 -40.06 1.55 15.35
C LEU A 1040 -39.72 1.46 13.86
N THR A 1041 -39.46 2.61 13.23
CA THR A 1041 -38.94 2.69 11.85
C THR A 1041 -37.44 2.91 11.87
N ASP A 1042 -36.73 2.62 10.77
CA ASP A 1042 -35.26 2.79 10.69
C ASP A 1042 -34.82 4.28 10.60
N GLY A 1043 -35.75 5.22 10.78
CA GLY A 1043 -35.46 6.65 10.78
C GLY A 1043 -35.08 7.16 12.17
N PHE A 1044 -33.86 7.67 12.31
CA PHE A 1044 -33.39 8.34 13.52
C PHE A 1044 -32.94 9.76 13.19
N VAL A 1045 -33.19 10.69 14.10
CA VAL A 1045 -32.79 12.09 13.96
C VAL A 1045 -31.85 12.42 15.11
N ASN A 1046 -30.59 12.76 14.83
CA ASN A 1046 -29.71 13.26 15.87
C ASN A 1046 -30.19 14.65 16.31
N MET A 1047 -30.55 14.79 17.58
CA MET A 1047 -31.04 16.03 18.19
C MET A 1047 -30.11 16.53 19.30
N THR A 1048 -28.89 15.98 19.38
CA THR A 1048 -27.87 16.29 20.39
C THR A 1048 -27.45 17.75 20.34
N THR A 1049 -27.32 18.37 21.51
CA THR A 1049 -26.85 19.74 21.71
C THR A 1049 -25.67 19.75 22.68
N GLY A 1050 -24.97 20.88 22.82
CA GLY A 1050 -23.87 21.01 23.79
C GLY A 1050 -24.29 20.91 25.27
N SER A 1051 -25.58 20.74 25.58
CA SER A 1051 -26.10 20.57 26.94
C SER A 1051 -26.80 19.22 27.19
N GLU A 1052 -27.20 18.50 26.14
CA GLU A 1052 -27.91 17.22 26.24
C GLU A 1052 -27.61 16.33 25.04
N ILE A 1053 -27.45 15.03 25.27
CA ILE A 1053 -27.37 14.03 24.19
C ILE A 1053 -28.81 13.67 23.84
N ALA A 1054 -29.25 13.82 22.59
CA ALA A 1054 -30.65 13.54 22.25
C ALA A 1054 -30.82 12.87 20.89
N VAL A 1055 -31.72 11.89 20.85
CA VAL A 1055 -32.01 11.08 19.66
C VAL A 1055 -33.52 11.06 19.43
N GLY A 1056 -33.95 11.57 18.28
CA GLY A 1056 -35.32 11.49 17.79
C GLY A 1056 -35.58 10.11 17.17
N VAL A 1057 -36.46 9.34 17.80
CA VAL A 1057 -36.85 7.99 17.38
C VAL A 1057 -38.13 8.07 16.54
N ASN A 1058 -38.09 7.66 15.27
CA ASN A 1058 -39.28 7.66 14.41
C ASN A 1058 -40.11 6.38 14.61
N ILE A 1059 -41.40 6.58 14.85
CA ILE A 1059 -42.39 5.55 15.14
C ILE A 1059 -43.53 5.67 14.15
N SER A 1060 -43.96 4.55 13.58
CA SER A 1060 -45.21 4.45 12.83
C SER A 1060 -46.31 3.93 13.75
N VAL A 1061 -47.35 4.72 13.96
CA VAL A 1061 -48.46 4.41 14.86
C VAL A 1061 -49.66 3.96 14.05
N VAL A 1062 -50.08 2.72 14.26
CA VAL A 1062 -51.25 2.14 13.58
C VAL A 1062 -52.53 2.45 14.36
N LYS A 1063 -52.47 2.39 15.70
CA LYS A 1063 -53.59 2.71 16.60
C LYS A 1063 -53.19 3.85 17.53
N ALA A 1064 -53.97 4.93 17.56
CA ALA A 1064 -53.72 6.03 18.49
C ALA A 1064 -53.69 5.57 19.97
N GLY A 1065 -52.87 6.22 20.79
CA GLY A 1065 -52.74 5.91 22.22
C GLY A 1065 -51.50 6.50 22.88
N ARG A 1066 -51.37 6.26 24.19
CA ARG A 1066 -50.18 6.62 24.97
C ARG A 1066 -49.10 5.56 24.83
N TYR A 1067 -47.96 5.92 24.26
CA TYR A 1067 -46.81 5.04 24.05
C TYR A 1067 -45.63 5.52 24.89
N ARG A 1068 -44.84 4.57 25.37
CA ARG A 1068 -43.58 4.80 26.05
C ARG A 1068 -42.45 4.32 25.17
N VAL A 1069 -41.44 5.16 24.97
CA VAL A 1069 -40.18 4.78 24.32
C VAL A 1069 -39.10 4.82 25.39
N SER A 1070 -38.27 3.80 25.50
CA SER A 1070 -37.11 3.79 26.38
C SER A 1070 -35.89 3.28 25.63
N GLY A 1071 -34.71 3.78 25.96
CA GLY A 1071 -33.46 3.26 25.41
C GLY A 1071 -32.28 3.62 26.28
N THR A 1072 -31.15 2.98 26.01
CA THR A 1072 -29.89 3.16 26.72
C THR A 1072 -28.83 3.61 25.74
N ILE A 1073 -27.99 4.57 26.11
CA ILE A 1073 -26.82 4.93 25.33
C ILE A 1073 -25.57 4.32 25.97
N VAL A 1074 -24.74 3.65 25.17
CA VAL A 1074 -23.41 3.12 25.52
C VAL A 1074 -22.33 3.78 24.66
N ASN A 1075 -21.05 3.71 25.07
CA ASN A 1075 -19.90 4.16 24.27
C ASN A 1075 -19.33 3.02 23.38
N ASP A 1076 -18.23 3.28 22.66
CA ASP A 1076 -17.55 2.29 21.80
C ASP A 1076 -16.98 1.07 22.58
N ASP A 1077 -16.90 1.15 23.91
CA ASP A 1077 -16.44 0.08 24.81
C ASP A 1077 -17.61 -0.61 25.55
N ASP A 1078 -18.84 -0.42 25.06
CA ASP A 1078 -20.11 -0.90 25.65
C ASP A 1078 -20.39 -0.39 27.08
N GLU A 1079 -19.72 0.67 27.52
CA GLU A 1079 -19.99 1.29 28.82
C GLU A 1079 -21.24 2.17 28.75
N GLU A 1080 -22.23 1.88 29.59
CA GLU A 1080 -23.46 2.67 29.69
C GLU A 1080 -23.17 4.13 30.05
N VAL A 1081 -23.58 5.04 29.18
CA VAL A 1081 -23.56 6.50 29.39
C VAL A 1081 -24.84 6.97 30.07
N GLY A 1082 -25.98 6.37 29.76
CA GLY A 1082 -27.23 6.60 30.49
C GLY A 1082 -28.44 5.98 29.82
N ASN A 1083 -29.55 5.91 30.53
CA ASN A 1083 -30.83 5.42 30.04
C ASN A 1083 -31.90 6.52 30.12
N GLU A 1084 -32.90 6.47 29.24
CA GLU A 1084 -33.99 7.44 29.23
C GLU A 1084 -35.30 6.78 28.80
N SER A 1085 -36.43 7.29 29.28
CA SER A 1085 -37.75 6.86 28.87
C SER A 1085 -38.75 8.01 28.76
N GLN A 1086 -39.45 8.10 27.63
CA GLN A 1086 -40.45 9.13 27.36
C GLN A 1086 -41.82 8.52 27.04
N GLU A 1087 -42.85 8.96 27.75
CA GLU A 1087 -44.26 8.68 27.41
C GLU A 1087 -44.89 9.83 26.63
N LYS A 1088 -45.63 9.49 25.57
CA LYS A 1088 -46.35 10.46 24.74
C LYS A 1088 -47.64 9.89 24.17
N ASP A 1089 -48.67 10.71 24.12
CA ASP A 1089 -49.91 10.41 23.38
C ASP A 1089 -49.66 10.64 21.89
N LEU A 1090 -49.83 9.59 21.08
CA LEU A 1090 -49.62 9.62 19.63
C LEU A 1090 -50.91 9.32 18.86
N GLU A 1091 -51.14 10.07 17.79
CA GLU A 1091 -52.19 9.77 16.80
C GLU A 1091 -51.70 8.73 15.77
N ALA A 1092 -52.62 8.15 15.01
CA ALA A 1092 -52.25 7.22 13.94
C ALA A 1092 -51.47 7.96 12.82
N GLY A 1093 -50.34 7.41 12.40
CA GLY A 1093 -49.39 8.03 11.47
C GLY A 1093 -47.96 7.99 11.99
N ASN A 1094 -47.05 8.69 11.30
CA ASN A 1094 -45.64 8.76 11.70
C ASN A 1094 -45.42 9.84 12.77
N ALA A 1095 -44.65 9.53 13.80
CA ALA A 1095 -44.27 10.45 14.87
C ALA A 1095 -42.77 10.30 15.21
N THR A 1096 -42.14 11.39 15.66
CA THR A 1096 -40.76 11.36 16.18
C THR A 1096 -40.77 11.69 17.66
N ILE A 1097 -40.15 10.83 18.48
CA ILE A 1097 -40.05 10.99 19.94
C ILE A 1097 -38.58 11.20 20.33
N PRO A 1098 -38.21 12.37 20.90
CA PRO A 1098 -36.85 12.61 21.37
C PRO A 1098 -36.57 11.95 22.73
N LEU A 1099 -35.63 11.02 22.77
CA LEU A 1099 -34.97 10.57 24.00
C LEU A 1099 -33.80 11.50 24.32
N LYS A 1100 -33.69 11.96 25.56
CA LYS A 1100 -32.73 12.98 26.00
C LYS A 1100 -31.92 12.46 27.19
N PHE A 1101 -30.62 12.33 27.03
CA PHE A 1101 -29.70 11.75 27.99
C PHE A 1101 -28.78 12.84 28.54
N GLY A 1102 -28.49 12.77 29.85
CA GLY A 1102 -27.55 13.65 30.51
C GLY A 1102 -26.11 13.34 30.10
N PRO A 1103 -25.28 14.33 29.73
CA PRO A 1103 -23.93 14.05 29.24
C PRO A 1103 -22.91 13.78 30.35
N ALA A 1104 -23.27 13.94 31.64
CA ALA A 1104 -22.31 13.95 32.74
C ALA A 1104 -21.43 12.68 32.83
N LYS A 1105 -22.03 11.50 32.63
CA LYS A 1105 -21.28 10.23 32.67
C LYS A 1105 -20.34 10.11 31.46
N PHE A 1106 -20.79 10.52 30.27
CA PHE A 1106 -19.95 10.59 29.08
C PHE A 1106 -18.75 11.53 29.29
N VAL A 1107 -18.97 12.68 29.94
CA VAL A 1107 -17.90 13.61 30.31
C VAL A 1107 -16.92 12.99 31.30
N MET A 1108 -17.40 12.24 32.31
CA MET A 1108 -16.53 11.56 33.28
C MET A 1108 -15.65 10.48 32.66
N LEU A 1109 -16.16 9.76 31.67
CA LEU A 1109 -15.38 8.74 30.96
C LEU A 1109 -14.23 9.37 30.16
N GLY A 1110 -14.37 10.63 29.73
CA GLY A 1110 -13.27 11.45 29.22
C GLY A 1110 -12.72 11.04 27.85
N GLN A 1111 -13.25 9.96 27.25
CA GLN A 1111 -12.79 9.41 25.99
C GLN A 1111 -13.69 9.84 24.81
N ARG A 1112 -13.07 10.09 23.66
CA ARG A 1112 -13.78 10.40 22.42
C ARG A 1112 -14.32 9.11 21.81
N SER A 1113 -15.60 8.83 22.04
CA SER A 1113 -16.26 7.61 21.56
C SER A 1113 -17.51 7.93 20.74
N ARG A 1114 -17.93 7.00 19.88
CA ARG A 1114 -19.31 6.99 19.38
C ARG A 1114 -20.23 6.57 20.51
N LEU A 1115 -21.41 7.17 20.49
CA LEU A 1115 -22.52 6.79 21.34
C LEU A 1115 -23.50 5.94 20.54
N HIS A 1116 -23.82 4.77 21.07
CA HIS A 1116 -24.75 3.80 20.49
C HIS A 1116 -26.01 3.76 21.34
N LEU A 1117 -27.16 4.01 20.74
CA LEU A 1117 -28.47 3.78 21.34
C LEU A 1117 -28.80 2.29 21.21
N VAL A 1118 -28.75 1.60 22.34
CA VAL A 1118 -29.04 0.19 22.51
C VAL A 1118 -30.30 -0.01 23.36
N ASP A 1119 -30.85 -1.22 23.37
CA ASP A 1119 -32.05 -1.59 24.15
C ASP A 1119 -33.24 -0.63 23.94
N LEU A 1120 -33.48 -0.19 22.71
CA LEU A 1120 -34.58 0.71 22.38
C LEU A 1120 -35.89 -0.07 22.39
N VAL A 1121 -36.77 0.23 23.34
CA VAL A 1121 -38.05 -0.43 23.55
C VAL A 1121 -39.21 0.55 23.35
N LEU A 1122 -40.15 0.20 22.48
CA LEU A 1122 -41.45 0.83 22.35
C LEU A 1122 -42.50 0.00 23.09
N SER A 1123 -43.25 0.61 23.99
CA SER A 1123 -44.26 -0.06 24.81
C SER A 1123 -45.54 0.77 24.94
N ARG A 1124 -46.63 0.12 25.36
CA ARG A 1124 -47.91 0.75 25.71
C ARG A 1124 -48.41 0.14 27.01
N GLY A 1125 -48.44 0.94 28.08
CA GLY A 1125 -48.65 0.43 29.43
C GLY A 1125 -47.46 -0.43 29.86
N SER A 1126 -47.70 -1.65 30.33
CA SER A 1126 -46.64 -2.62 30.68
C SER A 1126 -46.27 -3.57 29.52
N ALA A 1127 -46.94 -3.46 28.37
CA ALA A 1127 -46.70 -4.33 27.23
C ALA A 1127 -45.66 -3.72 26.28
N GLU A 1128 -44.56 -4.44 26.09
CA GLU A 1128 -43.60 -4.18 25.03
C GLU A 1128 -44.23 -4.49 23.67
N ILE A 1129 -44.07 -3.56 22.72
CA ILE A 1129 -44.62 -3.66 21.37
C ILE A 1129 -43.52 -3.93 20.36
N ASP A 1130 -42.35 -3.29 20.51
CA ASP A 1130 -41.23 -3.42 19.58
C ASP A 1130 -39.91 -3.13 20.30
N ARG A 1131 -38.82 -3.78 19.90
CA ARG A 1131 -37.48 -3.61 20.48
C ARG A 1131 -36.40 -3.60 19.40
N ARG A 1132 -35.34 -2.84 19.63
CA ARG A 1132 -34.08 -2.90 18.88
C ARG A 1132 -32.91 -2.97 19.85
N ASP A 1133 -32.11 -4.02 19.73
CA ASP A 1133 -30.95 -4.23 20.60
C ASP A 1133 -29.83 -3.22 20.27
N GLU A 1134 -29.58 -2.95 18.99
CA GLU A 1134 -28.75 -1.85 18.50
C GLU A 1134 -29.57 -0.99 17.53
N ALA A 1135 -30.01 0.19 18.01
CA ALA A 1135 -30.96 1.01 17.28
C ALA A 1135 -30.29 2.09 16.43
N TRP A 1136 -29.28 2.78 16.97
CA TRP A 1136 -28.68 3.94 16.32
C TRP A 1136 -27.26 4.17 16.83
N SER A 1137 -26.38 4.71 15.99
CA SER A 1137 -25.05 5.17 16.40
C SER A 1137 -24.77 6.60 15.93
N SER A 1138 -24.05 7.33 16.77
CA SER A 1138 -23.55 8.66 16.44
C SER A 1138 -22.19 8.63 15.74
N GLY A 1139 -21.79 9.77 15.16
CA GLY A 1139 -20.37 10.02 14.92
C GLY A 1139 -19.60 10.17 16.25
N ARG A 1140 -18.27 10.08 16.20
CA ARG A 1140 -17.43 10.20 17.41
C ARG A 1140 -17.62 11.55 18.09
N MET A 1141 -18.23 11.54 19.27
CA MET A 1141 -18.45 12.74 20.07
C MET A 1141 -17.27 12.96 21.01
N ARG A 1142 -16.85 14.22 21.20
CA ARG A 1142 -15.88 14.55 22.24
C ARG A 1142 -16.62 14.94 23.52
N PRO A 1143 -16.24 14.44 24.71
CA PRO A 1143 -16.97 14.75 25.93
C PRO A 1143 -16.87 16.23 26.36
N ASP A 1144 -15.78 16.93 26.02
CA ASP A 1144 -15.60 18.37 26.26
C ASP A 1144 -16.66 19.27 25.58
N GLY A 1145 -17.28 18.78 24.49
CA GLY A 1145 -18.39 19.42 23.79
C GLY A 1145 -19.67 19.59 24.62
N PHE A 1146 -19.75 18.96 25.80
CA PHE A 1146 -20.92 19.01 26.70
C PHE A 1146 -20.74 19.88 27.94
N SER A 1147 -19.71 20.74 27.96
CA SER A 1147 -19.34 21.58 29.11
C SER A 1147 -20.46 22.49 29.64
N SER A 1148 -21.42 22.88 28.81
CA SER A 1148 -22.59 23.68 29.23
C SER A 1148 -23.66 22.88 30.01
N GLY A 1149 -23.76 21.56 29.76
CA GLY A 1149 -24.73 20.68 30.43
C GLY A 1149 -24.34 20.33 31.88
N LEU A 1150 -23.06 20.47 32.24
CA LEU A 1150 -22.57 20.23 33.60
C LEU A 1150 -22.94 21.36 34.59
N GLN A 1151 -23.24 22.57 34.10
CA GLN A 1151 -23.60 23.72 34.95
C GLN A 1151 -25.11 23.80 35.29
N ALA A 1152 -25.96 22.98 34.65
CA ALA A 1152 -27.42 23.07 34.78
C ALA A 1152 -28.05 22.23 35.92
N ASN A 1153 -27.30 21.33 36.56
CA ASN A 1153 -27.82 20.42 37.61
C ASN A 1153 -27.39 20.77 39.04
N SER A 1154 -27.32 22.06 39.37
CA SER A 1154 -27.18 22.54 40.76
C SER A 1154 -28.52 23.03 41.33
N THR A 1155 -29.59 22.23 41.28
CA THR A 1155 -30.80 22.48 42.08
C THR A 1155 -31.56 21.19 42.41
N SER A 1156 -31.65 20.93 43.72
CA SER A 1156 -32.66 20.14 44.47
C SER A 1156 -32.93 18.68 44.07
N PHE A 1157 -32.32 17.74 44.81
CA PHE A 1157 -32.92 16.44 45.10
C PHE A 1157 -33.39 16.43 46.57
N GLU A 1158 -34.70 16.57 46.76
CA GLU A 1158 -35.38 16.22 48.01
C GLU A 1158 -35.52 14.70 48.11
N SER A 1159 -35.30 14.19 49.32
CA SER A 1159 -35.42 12.79 49.68
C SER A 1159 -36.88 12.37 49.91
N GLU A 1160 -37.29 11.23 49.36
CA GLU A 1160 -38.28 10.38 50.02
C GLU A 1160 -37.71 8.97 50.20
N ASN A 1161 -37.43 8.64 51.46
CA ASN A 1161 -37.07 7.33 51.94
C ASN A 1161 -38.31 6.42 51.99
N ASN A 1162 -38.18 5.16 51.59
CA ASN A 1162 -38.62 4.08 52.48
C ASN A 1162 -37.78 2.80 52.34
N SER A 1163 -37.43 2.30 53.51
CA SER A 1163 -36.42 1.32 53.88
C SER A 1163 -36.78 -0.15 53.64
N SER A 1164 -35.78 -1.00 53.39
CA SER A 1164 -35.40 -2.06 54.36
C SER A 1164 -34.15 -2.89 53.95
N SER A 1165 -33.33 -3.17 54.97
CA SER A 1165 -32.21 -4.12 55.11
C SER A 1165 -30.85 -3.80 54.46
N ALA A 1166 -30.05 -3.08 55.25
CA ALA A 1166 -28.61 -2.92 55.11
C ALA A 1166 -27.81 -4.10 55.71
N GLY A 1167 -26.64 -4.33 55.14
CA GLY A 1167 -25.56 -5.18 55.66
C GLY A 1167 -24.18 -4.72 55.16
N SER A 1168 -23.77 -3.51 55.58
CA SER A 1168 -22.39 -3.09 55.87
C SER A 1168 -21.29 -3.23 54.79
N GLY A 1169 -21.09 -2.16 54.01
CA GLY A 1169 -19.80 -1.78 53.44
C GLY A 1169 -19.66 -0.25 53.48
N THR A 1170 -18.72 0.27 54.28
CA THR A 1170 -18.41 1.70 54.41
C THR A 1170 -17.85 2.26 53.10
N SER A 1171 -18.59 3.16 52.45
CA SER A 1171 -18.14 3.92 51.28
C SER A 1171 -17.25 5.08 51.73
N GLY A 1172 -15.96 5.02 51.42
CA GLY A 1172 -15.09 6.19 51.45
C GLY A 1172 -15.22 6.97 50.14
N VAL A 1173 -15.26 8.30 50.21
CA VAL A 1173 -15.29 9.16 49.03
C VAL A 1173 -13.85 9.59 48.73
N MET A 1174 -13.34 9.23 47.55
CA MET A 1174 -12.09 9.76 47.03
C MET A 1174 -12.35 11.10 46.32
N ARG A 1175 -11.61 12.14 46.71
CA ARG A 1175 -11.54 13.40 45.95
C ARG A 1175 -10.09 13.82 45.78
N ILE A 1176 -9.78 14.40 44.63
CA ILE A 1176 -8.50 15.07 44.37
C ILE A 1176 -8.70 16.56 44.67
N VAL A 1177 -7.89 17.08 45.59
CA VAL A 1177 -7.79 18.52 45.86
C VAL A 1177 -6.31 18.88 45.76
N ASP A 1178 -5.98 19.87 44.93
CA ASP A 1178 -4.62 20.36 44.69
C ASP A 1178 -3.60 19.24 44.34
N GLY A 1179 -4.02 18.30 43.48
CA GLY A 1179 -3.17 17.24 42.96
C GLY A 1179 -2.78 16.15 43.97
N LYS A 1180 -3.41 16.09 45.15
CA LYS A 1180 -3.27 14.98 46.10
C LYS A 1180 -4.61 14.34 46.41
N MET A 1181 -4.59 13.01 46.50
CA MET A 1181 -5.77 12.18 46.76
C MET A 1181 -6.07 12.17 48.26
N VAL A 1182 -7.28 12.59 48.65
CA VAL A 1182 -7.78 12.52 50.03
C VAL A 1182 -8.93 11.51 50.08
N ILE A 1183 -8.83 10.56 51.02
CA ILE A 1183 -9.83 9.50 51.26
C ILE A 1183 -10.51 9.82 52.59
N SER A 1184 -11.84 9.98 52.59
CA SER A 1184 -12.66 10.10 53.80
C SER A 1184 -13.76 9.06 53.84
#